data_AF-J0PZ99-F1
#
_entry.id   AF-J0PZ99-F1
#
_cell.length_a   1.000
_cell.length_b   1.000
_cell.length_c   1.000
_cell.angle_alpha   90.00
_cell.angle_beta   90.00
_cell.angle_gamma   90.00
#
_symmetry.space_group_name_H-M   'P 1'
#
loop_
_entity.id
_entity.type
_entity.pdbx_description
1 polymer ?
#
loop_
_entity_poly.entity_id
_entity_poly.type
_entity_poly.pdbx_seq_one_letter_code
_entity_poly.pdbx_strand_id
1 'polypeptide(L)'
;MKKLHVTQKANNLKVSRYSFVRVFSLATAATFLSNVSPVYAKSFDIIEKVLQSIEKATATYSQGKDKTIVSTYDNHINSNDSRLSKANNLMALNTASAQKVNISAADSANLMEKTLLDAEEKYKKSLINPRSFVDNNEDTVIIDVSDFSRNNLITRMSRNAGLQRNTDGTSVVVGNGRIPNTGGQTDNVAIGYEVKIKAVDSVAVGYGSEVDKKFSVAVGHLAHSVGQGSIAIGGEGRQDANPLPPGARTIANGEESIAIGRRAKTNSEASIALGSNAQATGDFAITMGSQAQTTREDSIAIGHMAHALGKSSIALGSEYNKTGEKDYTTAKGDYSTALGAVSKALGYGSLAVGHRAYAVDKDAISMGFYSKANAEGSIVVGARAEAVQKNSSAFGTDAKATAVGSIALGASSVADVSSQAFGFDPLLKKATTATSSAWKSGQGAVSVGTLDKTRQIINVAAGSKDTDAVNVAQLKSLQTYVDKGWKLSVNGKNDKAIGIDGTVDLAAGSANLTLTKGEKDNNIKFDLARSITVDKIQTGDNTLDATGLVIANGPKITTSGIDAGGKKIRAIANGDISATSTDAVNGSQLYQSTRGLKVYSHGMDFIDPRIKGTNSIAIGSNAASENQNAIAIGTDAKASVQNGIALGSNSIADVEAGVAGYDPITKENVNRQDPAWHSTLGALSIGRSQKIGNIEYGQTRQIVGVAAGTKDTDAVNVAQLKALQDAIYPNWELSVDGKNKTNVNADNPMDLAAGSANLTLTKGEKDNKVKFDLARSVTVDKIQTGNNILDATGLVIGNGPKITTSGIDAGGKKI
;
A
#
# COMPACT_ATOMS: atom_id res chain seq x y z
N MET A 1 -31.98 5.77 1.20
CA MET A 1 -31.78 4.38 1.67
C MET A 1 -30.84 4.44 2.87
N LYS A 2 -31.14 3.96 4.08
CA LYS A 2 -31.72 2.68 4.50
C LYS A 2 -32.73 2.85 5.65
N LYS A 3 -33.79 2.03 5.62
CA LYS A 3 -34.77 1.78 6.69
C LYS A 3 -34.13 0.99 7.84
N LEU A 4 -34.58 1.22 9.08
CA LEU A 4 -34.69 0.18 10.11
C LEU A 4 -35.93 0.45 10.99
N HIS A 5 -36.44 -0.61 11.59
CA HIS A 5 -37.82 -0.87 11.99
C HIS A 5 -37.94 -1.02 13.52
N VAL A 6 -39.13 -0.71 14.06
CA VAL A 6 -39.81 -1.17 15.30
C VAL A 6 -39.40 -0.70 16.72
N THR A 7 -40.44 -0.19 17.42
CA THR A 7 -40.98 -0.58 18.76
C THR A 7 -40.98 0.44 19.90
N GLN A 8 -42.20 0.59 20.40
CA GLN A 8 -42.75 1.31 21.54
C GLN A 8 -42.16 0.87 22.90
N LYS A 9 -41.96 1.82 23.82
CA LYS A 9 -42.38 1.69 25.24
C LYS A 9 -42.34 3.03 25.97
N ALA A 10 -43.50 3.43 26.46
CA ALA A 10 -43.67 4.42 27.51
C ALA A 10 -43.38 3.78 28.88
N ASN A 11 -42.63 4.48 29.74
CA ASN A 11 -43.03 4.80 31.12
C ASN A 11 -41.89 5.42 31.94
N ASN A 12 -42.13 6.67 32.35
CA ASN A 12 -41.82 7.30 33.64
C ASN A 12 -40.37 7.39 34.15
N LEU A 13 -39.81 8.61 34.10
CA LEU A 13 -39.12 9.17 35.26
C LEU A 13 -39.44 10.66 35.45
N LYS A 14 -39.72 11.00 36.70
CA LYS A 14 -40.27 12.28 37.20
C LYS A 14 -39.25 13.42 37.16
N VAL A 15 -39.74 14.57 36.68
CA VAL A 15 -39.54 15.95 37.13
C VAL A 15 -38.25 16.27 37.90
N SER A 16 -37.34 16.99 37.24
CA SER A 16 -36.62 18.10 37.86
C SER A 16 -36.73 19.32 36.96
N ARG A 17 -37.25 20.41 37.53
CA ARG A 17 -37.26 21.76 36.94
C ARG A 17 -35.83 22.13 36.54
N TYR A 18 -35.56 22.37 35.26
CA TYR A 18 -34.66 23.39 34.71
C TYR A 18 -34.72 23.36 33.17
N SER A 19 -35.46 24.32 32.63
CA SER A 19 -35.11 25.15 31.47
C SER A 19 -34.68 24.47 30.15
N PHE A 20 -35.64 24.28 29.24
CA PHE A 20 -35.42 24.40 27.80
C PHE A 20 -36.53 25.27 27.18
N VAL A 21 -36.34 26.59 27.20
CA VAL A 21 -36.98 27.52 26.25
C VAL A 21 -35.93 28.54 25.81
N ARG A 22 -35.47 28.32 24.58
CA ARG A 22 -35.11 29.31 23.56
C ARG A 22 -34.47 30.61 24.05
N VAL A 23 -33.13 30.63 24.04
CA VAL A 23 -32.40 31.84 23.64
C VAL A 23 -32.63 32.00 22.13
N PHE A 24 -33.69 32.69 21.75
CA PHE A 24 -33.72 33.41 20.49
C PHE A 24 -32.66 34.50 20.63
N SER A 25 -31.51 34.31 20.00
CA SER A 25 -30.52 35.37 19.93
C SER A 25 -31.13 36.57 19.21
N LEU A 26 -30.86 37.74 19.76
CA LEU A 26 -31.28 39.06 19.34
C LEU A 26 -30.74 39.48 17.95
N ALA A 27 -30.31 38.51 17.13
CA ALA A 27 -29.78 38.68 15.78
C ALA A 27 -30.84 38.44 14.69
N THR A 28 -31.99 37.83 15.02
CA THR A 28 -33.06 37.55 14.04
C THR A 28 -34.25 38.53 14.12
N ALA A 29 -34.21 39.49 15.06
CA ALA A 29 -35.20 40.59 15.13
C ALA A 29 -34.73 41.87 14.40
N ALA A 30 -33.44 41.98 14.09
CA ALA A 30 -32.88 43.12 13.36
C ALA A 30 -33.08 43.04 11.83
N THR A 31 -33.37 41.85 11.30
CA THR A 31 -33.52 41.60 9.86
C THR A 31 -34.97 41.64 9.37
N PHE A 32 -35.95 41.78 10.28
CA PHE A 32 -37.38 41.85 9.92
C PHE A 32 -37.95 43.29 9.94
N LEU A 33 -37.24 44.25 10.56
CA LEU A 33 -37.68 45.65 10.65
C LEU A 33 -36.98 46.60 9.66
N SER A 34 -36.16 46.09 8.74
CA SER A 34 -35.46 46.90 7.74
C SER A 34 -36.18 47.05 6.39
N ASN A 35 -37.46 46.63 6.29
CA ASN A 35 -38.20 46.63 5.01
C ASN A 35 -39.50 47.47 4.98
N VAL A 36 -39.67 48.45 5.87
CA VAL A 36 -40.84 49.34 5.80
C VAL A 36 -40.42 50.81 5.92
N SER A 37 -40.29 51.45 4.75
CA SER A 37 -40.46 52.88 4.41
C SER A 37 -39.88 54.00 5.31
N PRO A 38 -39.23 55.04 4.74
CA PRO A 38 -38.52 56.06 5.50
C PRO A 38 -39.43 57.20 5.93
N VAL A 39 -39.89 57.23 7.18
CA VAL A 39 -40.35 58.45 7.85
C VAL A 39 -39.89 58.38 9.31
N TYR A 40 -39.24 59.46 9.79
CA TYR A 40 -38.65 59.68 11.12
C TYR A 40 -37.17 59.32 11.31
N ALA A 41 -36.30 60.22 10.85
CA ALA A 41 -34.90 60.33 11.31
C ALA A 41 -34.71 61.66 12.07
N LYS A 42 -35.15 61.70 13.33
CA LYS A 42 -34.63 62.62 14.36
C LYS A 42 -34.68 61.89 15.70
N SER A 43 -33.52 61.37 16.10
CA SER A 43 -33.09 61.01 17.47
C SER A 43 -32.16 59.79 17.39
N PHE A 44 -30.93 60.01 16.92
CA PHE A 44 -29.86 59.01 16.96
C PHE A 44 -28.55 59.65 17.42
N ASP A 45 -28.61 60.43 18.51
CA ASP A 45 -27.42 61.09 19.09
C ASP A 45 -27.26 60.81 20.60
N ILE A 46 -27.97 59.78 21.10
CA ILE A 46 -27.91 59.34 22.51
C ILE A 46 -27.38 57.90 22.64
N ILE A 47 -27.43 57.09 21.58
CA ILE A 47 -26.96 55.69 21.61
C ILE A 47 -25.44 55.59 21.36
N GLU A 48 -24.85 56.57 20.65
CA GLU A 48 -23.42 56.59 20.35
C GLU A 48 -22.55 56.99 21.57
N LYS A 49 -23.09 57.82 22.47
CA LYS A 49 -22.41 58.26 23.71
C LYS A 49 -22.42 57.21 24.83
N VAL A 50 -23.35 56.26 24.79
CA VAL A 50 -23.42 55.14 25.75
C VAL A 50 -22.52 53.98 25.33
N LEU A 51 -22.29 53.78 24.02
CA LEU A 51 -21.30 52.80 23.54
C LEU A 51 -19.84 53.27 23.77
N GLN A 52 -19.56 54.56 23.59
CA GLN A 52 -18.22 55.12 23.83
C GLN A 52 -17.80 55.16 25.31
N SER A 53 -18.73 54.99 26.25
CA SER A 53 -18.43 54.87 27.69
C SER A 53 -18.23 53.42 28.17
N ILE A 54 -18.54 52.42 27.33
CA ILE A 54 -18.34 50.99 27.63
C ILE A 54 -17.03 50.47 27.01
N GLU A 55 -16.55 51.05 25.90
CA GLU A 55 -15.25 50.66 25.29
C GLU A 55 -14.01 51.24 25.98
N LYS A 56 -14.16 52.14 26.97
CA LYS A 56 -13.04 52.71 27.74
C LYS A 56 -12.74 51.94 29.05
N ALA A 57 -13.24 50.71 29.19
CA ALA A 57 -13.11 49.89 30.40
C ALA A 57 -12.51 48.49 30.17
N THR A 58 -11.76 48.24 29.09
CA THR A 58 -11.09 46.93 28.91
C THR A 58 -9.77 47.02 28.16
N ALA A 59 -8.80 47.74 28.71
CA ALA A 59 -7.39 47.62 28.31
C ALA A 59 -6.41 48.17 29.36
N THR A 60 -6.26 47.54 30.53
CA THR A 60 -4.95 47.48 31.22
C THR A 60 -4.94 46.32 32.22
N TYR A 61 -3.99 45.39 32.06
CA TYR A 61 -3.75 44.27 32.96
C TYR A 61 -2.40 44.45 33.66
N SER A 62 -2.36 44.08 34.94
CA SER A 62 -1.19 43.84 35.81
C SER A 62 -0.31 45.02 36.24
N GLN A 63 -0.44 45.45 37.50
CA GLN A 63 0.28 44.89 38.66
C GLN A 63 -0.03 45.68 39.94
N GLY A 64 -0.07 44.98 41.10
CA GLY A 64 0.25 45.57 42.41
C GLY A 64 -0.87 45.63 43.44
N LYS A 65 -0.78 44.71 44.41
CA LYS A 65 -1.10 44.80 45.86
C LYS A 65 -1.54 46.20 46.34
N ASP A 66 -2.61 46.38 47.11
CA ASP A 66 -2.67 45.93 48.51
C ASP A 66 -4.09 45.96 49.12
N LYS A 67 -4.25 45.21 50.23
CA LYS A 67 -5.49 45.05 51.02
C LYS A 67 -5.81 46.26 51.90
N THR A 68 -7.09 46.34 52.29
CA THR A 68 -7.72 46.76 53.58
C THR A 68 -8.65 47.98 53.53
N ILE A 69 -9.77 48.15 54.27
CA ILE A 69 -10.74 47.41 55.16
C ILE A 69 -11.95 48.42 55.33
N VAL A 70 -13.14 47.93 55.73
CA VAL A 70 -14.28 48.61 56.46
C VAL A 70 -15.44 49.14 55.58
N SER A 71 -16.60 48.46 55.48
CA SER A 71 -17.88 48.58 56.28
C SER A 71 -18.54 49.97 56.17
N THR A 72 -19.86 50.19 56.00
CA THR A 72 -21.12 49.62 56.56
C THR A 72 -22.29 50.29 55.77
N TYR A 73 -23.43 49.64 55.48
CA TYR A 73 -24.79 49.91 56.05
C TYR A 73 -25.09 51.40 56.41
N ASP A 74 -26.25 52.03 56.18
CA ASP A 74 -27.62 51.60 55.90
C ASP A 74 -28.49 52.83 55.48
N ASN A 75 -29.73 52.52 55.15
CA ASN A 75 -30.86 53.28 54.64
C ASN A 75 -31.33 54.59 55.31
N HIS A 76 -32.13 55.30 54.49
CA HIS A 76 -33.30 56.15 54.81
C HIS A 76 -33.08 57.55 55.41
N ILE A 77 -33.64 58.57 54.73
CA ILE A 77 -34.71 59.43 55.27
C ILE A 77 -35.45 60.11 54.10
N ASN A 78 -36.77 59.93 54.15
CA ASN A 78 -37.82 60.64 53.43
C ASN A 78 -37.98 62.05 54.02
N SER A 79 -38.28 63.08 53.23
CA SER A 79 -39.40 64.02 53.46
C SER A 79 -39.24 65.37 52.75
N ASN A 80 -40.21 65.60 51.87
CA ASN A 80 -40.90 66.83 51.46
C ASN A 80 -40.65 68.16 52.22
N ASP A 81 -40.56 69.20 51.39
CA ASP A 81 -41.09 70.57 51.54
C ASP A 81 -40.46 71.49 52.62
N SER A 82 -40.23 72.80 52.41
CA SER A 82 -40.65 73.75 51.38
C SER A 82 -39.92 75.10 51.60
N ARG A 83 -39.91 75.95 50.55
CA ARG A 83 -39.83 77.44 50.56
C ARG A 83 -38.45 78.13 50.63
N LEU A 84 -38.05 78.73 49.50
CA LEU A 84 -37.92 80.19 49.22
C LEU A 84 -37.03 80.35 47.96
N SER A 85 -37.61 80.52 46.77
CA SER A 85 -37.94 81.78 46.08
C SER A 85 -36.83 82.34 45.15
N LYS A 86 -37.21 82.47 43.86
CA LYS A 86 -36.77 83.43 42.82
C LYS A 86 -35.49 83.19 42.00
N ALA A 87 -35.73 83.21 40.67
CA ALA A 87 -34.87 83.54 39.51
C ALA A 87 -33.76 82.52 39.16
N ASN A 88 -33.85 81.71 38.09
CA ASN A 88 -33.98 81.98 36.64
C ASN A 88 -32.99 83.02 36.07
N ASN A 89 -32.17 82.51 35.12
CA ASN A 89 -31.14 83.13 34.27
C ASN A 89 -29.81 83.44 35.00
N LEU A 90 -28.61 83.04 34.53
CA LEU A 90 -27.95 83.50 33.31
C LEU A 90 -26.50 82.95 33.30
N MET A 91 -25.90 82.82 32.10
CA MET A 91 -24.49 83.12 31.75
C MET A 91 -23.27 82.62 32.56
N ALA A 92 -22.28 82.20 31.76
CA ALA A 92 -20.84 82.40 31.94
C ALA A 92 -20.10 81.55 33.00
N LEU A 93 -19.35 80.56 32.50
CA LEU A 93 -18.12 80.11 33.13
C LEU A 93 -17.01 81.12 32.75
N ASN A 94 -16.57 81.94 33.70
CA ASN A 94 -15.27 81.81 34.39
C ASN A 94 -14.73 83.20 34.81
N THR A 95 -14.84 83.52 36.10
CA THR A 95 -14.05 84.57 36.75
C THR A 95 -13.77 84.13 38.17
N ALA A 96 -12.50 83.86 38.48
CA ALA A 96 -12.02 83.66 39.83
C ALA A 96 -11.31 84.94 40.32
N SER A 97 -11.91 85.52 41.37
CA SER A 97 -11.35 86.26 42.51
C SER A 97 -10.38 87.45 42.29
N ALA A 98 -10.80 88.57 42.87
CA ALA A 98 -10.20 89.88 42.90
C ALA A 98 -8.93 90.01 43.76
N GLN A 99 -8.08 90.99 43.39
CA GLN A 99 -7.31 91.78 44.34
C GLN A 99 -7.22 93.24 43.84
N LYS A 100 -7.78 94.17 44.64
CA LYS A 100 -7.59 95.62 44.50
C LYS A 100 -6.15 95.97 44.91
N VAL A 101 -5.36 96.58 44.02
CA VAL A 101 -4.28 97.51 44.37
C VAL A 101 -4.20 98.60 43.29
N ASN A 102 -4.13 99.85 43.73
CA ASN A 102 -3.86 101.07 42.96
C ASN A 102 -2.47 101.04 42.29
N ILE A 103 -2.17 102.10 41.49
CA ILE A 103 -0.88 102.47 40.85
C ILE A 103 -0.80 101.95 39.39
N SER A 104 -0.43 102.69 38.34
CA SER A 104 -0.31 104.12 38.00
C SER A 104 -0.16 104.19 36.47
N ALA A 105 -0.19 105.40 35.93
CA ALA A 105 0.13 105.73 34.55
C ALA A 105 1.48 105.17 34.05
N ALA A 106 1.56 105.14 32.72
CA ALA A 106 2.75 105.02 31.86
C ALA A 106 3.10 103.62 31.30
N ASP A 107 3.19 103.62 29.97
CA ASP A 107 4.03 102.80 29.11
C ASP A 107 3.58 101.38 28.74
N SER A 108 2.91 101.30 27.59
CA SER A 108 3.18 100.29 26.58
C SER A 108 2.87 100.84 25.19
N ALA A 109 3.62 101.89 24.82
CA ALA A 109 3.81 102.28 23.43
C ALA A 109 5.09 101.59 22.89
N ASN A 110 4.96 101.12 21.66
CA ASN A 110 6.02 100.89 20.68
C ASN A 110 7.04 99.76 20.90
N LEU A 111 6.79 98.68 20.15
CA LEU A 111 7.71 98.28 19.10
C LEU A 111 6.89 98.22 17.79
N MET A 112 6.68 99.37 17.13
CA MET A 112 7.43 99.82 15.93
C MET A 112 7.77 98.64 14.98
N GLU A 113 7.09 98.56 13.84
CA GLU A 113 7.48 99.30 12.63
C GLU A 113 8.72 98.67 11.97
N LYS A 114 8.49 97.87 10.90
CA LYS A 114 9.11 98.08 9.58
C LYS A 114 8.71 96.98 8.60
N THR A 115 7.60 97.23 7.93
CA THR A 115 7.47 97.08 6.48
C THR A 115 6.49 98.18 6.07
N LEU A 116 6.86 99.43 6.30
CA LEU A 116 7.73 100.22 5.45
C LEU A 116 7.10 100.46 4.08
N LEU A 117 6.52 101.67 4.00
CA LEU A 117 6.60 102.63 2.91
C LEU A 117 5.79 102.42 1.63
N ASP A 118 5.28 103.58 1.20
CA ASP A 118 4.75 103.95 -0.10
C ASP A 118 3.32 103.50 -0.44
N ALA A 119 2.33 104.31 -0.03
CA ALA A 119 1.74 105.27 -0.97
C ALA A 119 0.56 106.04 -0.34
N GLU A 120 0.83 107.18 0.30
CA GLU A 120 -0.22 108.20 0.50
C GLU A 120 0.25 109.67 0.39
N GLU A 121 1.42 109.95 -0.22
CA GLU A 121 1.75 111.32 -0.61
C GLU A 121 2.65 111.40 -1.86
N LYS A 122 2.08 111.09 -3.02
CA LYS A 122 2.42 111.77 -4.28
C LYS A 122 1.39 111.43 -5.35
N TYR A 123 0.80 112.48 -5.92
CA TYR A 123 -0.27 112.52 -6.93
C TYR A 123 -1.71 112.53 -6.37
N LYS A 124 -2.37 113.65 -6.06
CA LYS A 124 -2.20 115.07 -6.47
C LYS A 124 -1.80 115.27 -7.95
N LYS A 125 -2.83 115.30 -8.80
CA LYS A 125 -2.90 115.92 -10.13
C LYS A 125 -2.18 115.22 -11.31
N SER A 126 -3.01 114.64 -12.18
CA SER A 126 -2.94 114.80 -13.64
C SER A 126 -4.39 114.80 -14.16
N LEU A 127 -5.04 115.96 -14.26
CA LEU A 127 -5.10 116.83 -15.45
C LEU A 127 -5.98 116.27 -16.57
N ILE A 128 -7.21 116.80 -16.68
CA ILE A 128 -7.71 117.43 -17.92
C ILE A 128 -8.50 118.71 -17.52
N ASN A 129 -7.99 119.86 -17.94
CA ASN A 129 -8.65 121.17 -18.08
C ASN A 129 -9.50 121.12 -19.39
N PRO A 130 -10.52 121.96 -19.69
CA PRO A 130 -10.87 123.28 -19.13
C PRO A 130 -12.43 123.46 -18.96
N ARG A 131 -13.09 124.57 -18.58
CA ARG A 131 -12.80 125.96 -18.19
C ARG A 131 -14.11 126.56 -17.62
N SER A 132 -13.97 127.54 -16.72
CA SER A 132 -14.81 128.74 -16.46
C SER A 132 -16.27 128.61 -15.98
N PHE A 133 -16.53 129.14 -14.76
CA PHE A 133 -17.44 130.25 -14.39
C PHE A 133 -17.78 130.08 -12.90
N VAL A 134 -17.14 130.81 -11.96
CA VAL A 134 -17.52 132.12 -11.39
C VAL A 134 -18.95 132.16 -10.85
N ASP A 135 -19.04 131.96 -9.54
CA ASP A 135 -19.72 132.76 -8.51
C ASP A 135 -21.25 132.95 -8.47
N ASN A 136 -21.74 133.01 -7.22
CA ASN A 136 -23.05 133.44 -6.73
C ASN A 136 -24.26 132.50 -6.91
N ASN A 137 -24.60 131.76 -5.84
CA ASN A 137 -25.77 132.11 -5.03
C ASN A 137 -25.90 131.21 -3.80
N GLU A 138 -26.10 131.88 -2.67
CA GLU A 138 -26.55 131.34 -1.39
C GLU A 138 -27.87 130.56 -1.55
N ASP A 139 -28.04 129.51 -0.74
CA ASP A 139 -29.30 129.24 -0.04
C ASP A 139 -29.04 128.15 1.01
N THR A 140 -28.56 128.58 2.18
CA THR A 140 -28.65 127.77 3.42
C THR A 140 -29.93 128.21 4.13
N VAL A 141 -31.02 127.46 3.98
CA VAL A 141 -32.29 127.74 4.68
C VAL A 141 -32.32 126.95 5.99
N ILE A 142 -32.22 127.68 7.10
CA ILE A 142 -32.75 127.27 8.40
C ILE A 142 -34.28 127.37 8.30
N ILE A 143 -35.00 126.25 8.42
CA ILE A 143 -36.47 126.24 8.43
C ILE A 143 -36.94 126.46 9.87
N ASP A 144 -37.42 127.67 10.13
CA ASP A 144 -38.33 128.00 11.23
C ASP A 144 -39.70 127.34 10.96
N VAL A 145 -40.21 126.60 11.95
CA VAL A 145 -41.42 125.78 11.85
C VAL A 145 -42.61 126.56 12.39
N SER A 146 -43.02 127.61 11.68
CA SER A 146 -44.16 128.44 12.10
C SER A 146 -44.98 129.06 10.96
N ASP A 147 -45.13 128.40 9.81
CA ASP A 147 -46.27 128.68 8.90
C ASP A 147 -46.55 127.49 7.96
N PHE A 148 -47.65 126.77 8.19
CA PHE A 148 -47.97 125.50 7.51
C PHE A 148 -48.88 125.67 6.28
N SER A 149 -49.13 126.89 5.79
CA SER A 149 -50.22 127.12 4.84
C SER A 149 -49.84 127.41 3.38
N ARG A 150 -48.56 127.68 3.03
CA ARG A 150 -48.16 127.91 1.64
C ARG A 150 -46.70 127.50 1.37
N ASN A 151 -46.47 126.27 0.91
CA ASN A 151 -45.12 125.90 0.45
C ASN A 151 -45.09 124.98 -0.77
N ASN A 152 -44.96 125.61 -1.95
CA ASN A 152 -44.50 124.99 -3.20
C ASN A 152 -43.00 124.59 -3.16
N LEU A 153 -42.30 124.82 -2.05
CA LEU A 153 -40.90 124.44 -1.86
C LEU A 153 -40.75 122.94 -1.54
N ILE A 154 -41.68 122.35 -0.77
CA ILE A 154 -41.72 120.89 -0.56
C ILE A 154 -42.03 120.19 -1.88
N THR A 155 -42.97 120.70 -2.68
CA THR A 155 -43.32 120.18 -4.01
C THR A 155 -42.19 120.31 -5.04
N ARG A 156 -41.29 121.29 -4.90
CA ARG A 156 -40.10 121.46 -5.75
C ARG A 156 -38.91 120.62 -5.25
N MET A 157 -38.72 120.48 -3.94
CA MET A 157 -37.71 119.58 -3.38
C MET A 157 -38.05 118.11 -3.64
N SER A 158 -39.34 117.72 -3.62
CA SER A 158 -39.79 116.38 -4.03
C SER A 158 -39.54 116.10 -5.52
N ARG A 159 -39.61 117.10 -6.40
CA ARG A 159 -39.29 116.95 -7.84
C ARG A 159 -37.79 116.83 -8.11
N ASN A 160 -36.94 117.59 -7.42
CA ASN A 160 -35.47 117.50 -7.59
C ASN A 160 -34.85 116.30 -6.85
N ALA A 161 -35.50 115.76 -5.81
CA ALA A 161 -35.10 114.51 -5.15
C ALA A 161 -35.74 113.26 -5.80
N GLY A 162 -36.55 113.42 -6.85
CA GLY A 162 -37.23 112.31 -7.53
C GLY A 162 -38.22 111.54 -6.64
N LEU A 163 -38.66 112.12 -5.54
CA LEU A 163 -39.63 111.52 -4.61
C LEU A 163 -41.04 111.75 -5.13
N GLN A 164 -41.54 110.85 -5.98
CA GLN A 164 -42.94 110.86 -6.39
C GLN A 164 -43.75 110.00 -5.41
N ARG A 165 -44.64 110.62 -4.63
CA ARG A 165 -45.78 109.89 -4.08
C ARG A 165 -46.82 109.83 -5.18
N ASN A 166 -47.09 108.63 -5.69
CA ASN A 166 -48.22 108.44 -6.59
C ASN A 166 -49.50 108.73 -5.79
N THR A 167 -50.37 109.60 -6.28
CA THR A 167 -51.56 110.09 -5.55
C THR A 167 -52.63 109.02 -5.31
N ASP A 168 -52.39 107.80 -5.82
CA ASP A 168 -53.37 106.75 -5.97
C ASP A 168 -52.91 105.42 -5.29
N GLY A 169 -51.72 105.39 -4.66
CA GLY A 169 -51.17 104.16 -4.06
C GLY A 169 -49.95 104.35 -3.14
N THR A 170 -49.75 103.41 -2.23
CA THR A 170 -48.73 103.26 -1.17
C THR A 170 -47.30 103.03 -1.67
N SER A 171 -47.02 103.19 -2.97
CA SER A 171 -45.69 102.97 -3.56
C SER A 171 -44.66 104.04 -3.18
N VAL A 172 -43.40 103.61 -3.03
CA VAL A 172 -42.24 104.48 -2.83
C VAL A 172 -41.46 104.59 -4.14
N VAL A 173 -41.39 105.80 -4.72
CA VAL A 173 -40.58 106.08 -5.92
C VAL A 173 -39.50 107.09 -5.57
N VAL A 174 -38.24 106.73 -5.86
CA VAL A 174 -37.07 107.61 -5.72
C VAL A 174 -36.29 107.60 -7.02
N GLY A 175 -36.35 108.70 -7.78
CA GLY A 175 -35.74 108.86 -9.11
C GLY A 175 -36.77 108.91 -10.24
N ASN A 176 -36.33 108.74 -11.50
CA ASN A 176 -37.19 108.80 -12.70
C ASN A 176 -37.75 107.42 -13.11
N GLY A 177 -38.00 106.53 -12.14
CA GLY A 177 -38.55 105.19 -12.40
C GLY A 177 -39.98 105.25 -12.98
N ARG A 178 -40.27 104.42 -13.99
CA ARG A 178 -41.63 104.28 -14.53
C ARG A 178 -42.38 103.18 -13.78
N ILE A 179 -43.38 103.56 -13.00
CA ILE A 179 -44.39 102.63 -12.45
C ILE A 179 -45.65 102.73 -13.32
N PRO A 180 -46.25 101.61 -13.75
CA PRO A 180 -47.50 101.60 -14.50
C PRO A 180 -48.64 102.09 -13.61
N ASN A 181 -49.46 102.97 -14.15
CA ASN A 181 -50.71 103.36 -13.52
C ASN A 181 -51.75 102.24 -13.78
N THR A 182 -51.81 101.25 -12.88
CA THR A 182 -52.68 100.06 -13.03
C THR A 182 -54.07 100.23 -12.41
N GLY A 183 -54.48 101.44 -12.00
CA GLY A 183 -55.85 101.70 -11.55
C GLY A 183 -56.28 100.98 -10.26
N GLY A 184 -55.32 100.56 -9.42
CA GLY A 184 -55.55 99.91 -8.11
C GLY A 184 -54.35 100.14 -7.17
N GLN A 185 -54.47 99.77 -5.88
CA GLN A 185 -53.39 99.93 -4.90
C GLN A 185 -52.10 99.27 -5.40
N THR A 186 -51.06 100.07 -5.60
CA THR A 186 -49.72 99.59 -5.95
C THR A 186 -48.84 99.67 -4.72
N ASP A 187 -48.45 98.54 -4.12
CA ASP A 187 -47.44 98.46 -3.04
C ASP A 187 -46.04 98.17 -3.63
N ASN A 188 -45.50 99.11 -4.40
CA ASN A 188 -44.21 98.94 -5.07
C ASN A 188 -43.12 99.83 -4.48
N VAL A 189 -41.86 99.37 -4.54
CA VAL A 189 -40.68 100.18 -4.23
C VAL A 189 -39.82 100.29 -5.48
N ALA A 190 -39.68 101.48 -6.04
CA ALA A 190 -38.86 101.75 -7.23
C ALA A 190 -37.80 102.82 -6.92
N ILE A 191 -36.51 102.44 -6.90
CA ILE A 191 -35.41 103.35 -6.56
C ILE A 191 -34.33 103.28 -7.63
N GLY A 192 -34.16 104.34 -8.43
CA GLY A 192 -33.14 104.40 -9.48
C GLY A 192 -33.61 105.06 -10.78
N TYR A 193 -32.66 105.21 -11.72
CA TYR A 193 -32.96 105.73 -13.07
C TYR A 193 -33.35 104.58 -14.01
N GLU A 194 -34.36 104.78 -14.87
CA GLU A 194 -34.88 103.77 -15.81
C GLU A 194 -35.43 102.46 -15.21
N VAL A 195 -35.79 102.47 -13.92
CA VAL A 195 -36.49 101.35 -13.28
C VAL A 195 -37.84 101.08 -13.95
N LYS A 196 -38.16 99.79 -14.16
CA LYS A 196 -39.43 99.33 -14.75
C LYS A 196 -40.05 98.26 -13.86
N ILE A 197 -41.20 98.53 -13.27
CA ILE A 197 -42.00 97.50 -12.58
C ILE A 197 -43.27 97.30 -13.41
N LYS A 198 -43.64 96.09 -13.81
CA LYS A 198 -44.87 95.82 -14.61
C LYS A 198 -45.99 95.16 -13.80
N ALA A 199 -45.79 95.00 -12.49
CA ALA A 199 -46.69 94.31 -11.56
C ALA A 199 -46.89 95.08 -10.24
N VAL A 200 -47.57 94.46 -9.28
CA VAL A 200 -47.82 94.98 -7.92
C VAL A 200 -46.99 94.22 -6.87
N ASP A 201 -46.93 94.74 -5.64
CA ASP A 201 -46.26 94.14 -4.47
C ASP A 201 -44.78 93.79 -4.72
N SER A 202 -44.05 94.68 -5.38
CA SER A 202 -42.72 94.38 -5.93
C SER A 202 -41.67 95.45 -5.62
N VAL A 203 -40.40 95.05 -5.61
CA VAL A 203 -39.26 95.92 -5.28
C VAL A 203 -38.28 95.94 -6.46
N ALA A 204 -37.95 97.11 -6.97
CA ALA A 204 -36.91 97.31 -7.98
C ALA A 204 -35.96 98.45 -7.56
N VAL A 205 -34.67 98.15 -7.40
CA VAL A 205 -33.65 99.10 -6.95
C VAL A 205 -32.43 99.01 -7.84
N GLY A 206 -31.96 100.12 -8.42
CA GLY A 206 -30.78 100.18 -9.30
C GLY A 206 -31.10 100.65 -10.72
N TYR A 207 -30.08 101.13 -11.45
CA TYR A 207 -30.25 101.63 -12.81
C TYR A 207 -30.81 100.53 -13.73
N GLY A 208 -31.92 100.82 -14.42
CA GLY A 208 -32.55 99.93 -15.41
C GLY A 208 -32.99 98.57 -14.87
N SER A 209 -33.17 98.43 -13.54
CA SER A 209 -33.73 97.21 -12.97
C SER A 209 -35.19 97.02 -13.39
N GLU A 210 -35.59 95.76 -13.59
CA GLU A 210 -36.87 95.41 -14.17
C GLU A 210 -37.56 94.29 -13.39
N VAL A 211 -38.87 94.42 -13.18
CA VAL A 211 -39.74 93.40 -12.57
C VAL A 211 -40.96 93.19 -13.46
N ASP A 212 -41.24 91.96 -13.89
CA ASP A 212 -42.36 91.66 -14.79
C ASP A 212 -43.62 91.14 -14.07
N LYS A 213 -43.47 90.40 -12.97
CA LYS A 213 -44.57 89.71 -12.25
C LYS A 213 -44.62 90.11 -10.76
N LYS A 214 -45.75 89.85 -10.10
CA LYS A 214 -46.02 90.26 -8.70
C LYS A 214 -45.11 89.57 -7.68
N PHE A 215 -45.03 90.12 -6.46
CA PHE A 215 -44.25 89.59 -5.32
C PHE A 215 -42.74 89.47 -5.57
N SER A 216 -42.19 90.26 -6.48
CA SER A 216 -40.86 90.02 -7.03
C SER A 216 -39.87 91.13 -6.66
N VAL A 217 -38.58 90.78 -6.60
CA VAL A 217 -37.50 91.67 -6.15
C VAL A 217 -36.40 91.72 -7.21
N ALA A 218 -36.03 92.91 -7.67
CA ALA A 218 -34.90 93.16 -8.56
C ALA A 218 -33.97 94.24 -7.96
N VAL A 219 -32.78 93.87 -7.49
CA VAL A 219 -31.85 94.82 -6.85
C VAL A 219 -30.48 94.77 -7.51
N GLY A 220 -30.11 95.83 -8.24
CA GLY A 220 -28.82 95.99 -8.90
C GLY A 220 -28.93 96.58 -10.31
N HIS A 221 -27.80 97.00 -10.88
CA HIS A 221 -27.73 97.54 -12.25
C HIS A 221 -28.21 96.50 -13.27
N LEU A 222 -29.31 96.79 -13.95
CA LEU A 222 -30.03 95.96 -14.92
C LEU A 222 -30.55 94.61 -14.38
N ALA A 223 -30.66 94.44 -13.05
CA ALA A 223 -31.26 93.23 -12.47
C ALA A 223 -32.68 93.01 -13.04
N HIS A 224 -33.01 91.78 -13.45
CA HIS A 224 -34.31 91.49 -14.06
C HIS A 224 -35.00 90.31 -13.37
N SER A 225 -36.10 90.59 -12.68
CA SER A 225 -36.95 89.58 -12.06
C SER A 225 -38.19 89.35 -12.92
N VAL A 226 -38.31 88.16 -13.54
CA VAL A 226 -39.33 87.86 -14.56
C VAL A 226 -40.42 86.92 -14.01
N GLY A 227 -40.02 85.92 -13.21
CA GLY A 227 -40.94 84.97 -12.60
C GLY A 227 -41.78 85.59 -11.47
N GLN A 228 -42.94 85.02 -11.17
CA GLN A 228 -43.74 85.45 -10.01
C GLN A 228 -42.99 85.06 -8.73
N GLY A 229 -42.97 85.93 -7.72
CA GLY A 229 -42.25 85.64 -6.47
C GLY A 229 -40.72 85.55 -6.62
N SER A 230 -40.17 85.98 -7.76
CA SER A 230 -38.75 85.74 -8.06
C SER A 230 -37.84 86.88 -7.58
N ILE A 231 -36.59 86.53 -7.25
CA ILE A 231 -35.62 87.44 -6.65
C ILE A 231 -34.36 87.49 -7.53
N ALA A 232 -34.08 88.65 -8.12
CA ALA A 232 -32.86 88.92 -8.87
C ALA A 232 -32.04 89.99 -8.13
N ILE A 233 -30.92 89.61 -7.49
CA ILE A 233 -30.06 90.54 -6.75
C ILE A 233 -28.64 90.49 -7.30
N GLY A 234 -28.14 91.61 -7.77
CA GLY A 234 -26.85 91.74 -8.42
C GLY A 234 -26.97 92.55 -9.70
N GLY A 235 -25.83 92.89 -10.28
CA GLY A 235 -25.79 93.66 -11.51
C GLY A 235 -24.40 93.63 -12.11
N GLU A 236 -24.29 94.08 -13.35
CA GLU A 236 -23.00 94.35 -13.96
C GLU A 236 -22.55 95.76 -13.58
N GLY A 237 -21.26 95.95 -13.31
CA GLY A 237 -20.73 97.30 -13.10
C GLY A 237 -20.98 98.17 -14.33
N ARG A 238 -21.37 99.42 -14.12
CA ARG A 238 -21.57 100.40 -15.19
C ARG A 238 -20.30 100.47 -16.05
N GLN A 239 -20.36 99.99 -17.29
CA GLN A 239 -19.28 100.19 -18.26
C GLN A 239 -19.60 101.44 -19.09
N ASP A 240 -18.70 102.42 -19.05
CA ASP A 240 -18.97 103.80 -19.48
C ASP A 240 -19.15 104.02 -21.00
N ALA A 241 -19.32 102.98 -21.84
CA ALA A 241 -19.46 103.21 -23.29
C ALA A 241 -20.11 102.11 -24.15
N ASN A 242 -20.64 101.00 -23.63
CA ASN A 242 -21.24 99.95 -24.47
C ASN A 242 -22.60 99.46 -23.93
N PRO A 243 -23.63 99.26 -24.77
CA PRO A 243 -24.85 98.55 -24.38
C PRO A 243 -24.47 97.15 -23.91
N LEU A 244 -24.87 96.79 -22.69
CA LEU A 244 -24.64 95.45 -22.17
C LEU A 244 -25.43 94.42 -23.01
N PRO A 245 -24.81 93.33 -23.49
CA PRO A 245 -25.51 92.36 -24.31
C PRO A 245 -26.68 91.72 -23.54
N PRO A 246 -27.79 91.36 -24.21
CA PRO A 246 -28.89 90.61 -23.61
C PRO A 246 -28.35 89.30 -23.00
N GLY A 247 -28.25 89.24 -21.67
CA GLY A 247 -27.64 88.12 -20.95
C GLY A 247 -26.47 88.49 -20.04
N ALA A 248 -26.01 89.75 -20.06
CA ALA A 248 -24.98 90.26 -19.16
C ALA A 248 -25.55 90.83 -17.84
N ARG A 249 -26.80 90.49 -17.49
CA ARG A 249 -27.48 90.93 -16.27
C ARG A 249 -27.84 89.73 -15.39
N THR A 250 -28.11 89.99 -14.11
CA THR A 250 -28.71 89.00 -13.21
C THR A 250 -30.18 88.82 -13.58
N ILE A 251 -30.62 87.58 -13.85
CA ILE A 251 -31.98 87.30 -14.34
C ILE A 251 -32.62 86.16 -13.55
N ALA A 252 -33.80 86.40 -13.00
CA ALA A 252 -34.63 85.35 -12.40
C ALA A 252 -35.86 85.04 -13.28
N ASN A 253 -35.77 84.05 -14.18
CA ASN A 253 -36.86 83.74 -15.11
C ASN A 253 -37.96 82.84 -14.53
N GLY A 254 -37.58 81.90 -13.66
CA GLY A 254 -38.52 80.92 -13.10
C GLY A 254 -39.41 81.51 -12.00
N GLU A 255 -40.61 80.97 -11.86
CA GLU A 255 -41.48 81.24 -10.71
C GLU A 255 -40.78 80.82 -9.41
N GLU A 256 -40.90 81.65 -8.36
CA GLU A 256 -40.27 81.48 -7.05
C GLU A 256 -38.73 81.29 -7.10
N SER A 257 -38.09 81.66 -8.21
CA SER A 257 -36.65 81.46 -8.39
C SER A 257 -35.81 82.59 -7.80
N ILE A 258 -34.58 82.27 -7.40
CA ILE A 258 -33.66 83.20 -6.74
C ILE A 258 -32.33 83.25 -7.48
N ALA A 259 -32.02 84.37 -8.14
CA ALA A 259 -30.74 84.63 -8.78
C ALA A 259 -29.98 85.74 -8.04
N ILE A 260 -28.88 85.40 -7.34
CA ILE A 260 -28.07 86.35 -6.59
C ILE A 260 -26.61 86.31 -7.07
N GLY A 261 -26.07 87.45 -7.48
CA GLY A 261 -24.69 87.62 -7.95
C GLY A 261 -24.60 88.11 -9.39
N ARG A 262 -23.45 88.68 -9.77
CA ARG A 262 -23.23 89.26 -11.11
C ARG A 262 -23.43 88.20 -12.20
N ARG A 263 -24.45 88.41 -13.06
CA ARG A 263 -24.82 87.49 -14.15
C ARG A 263 -25.32 86.12 -13.68
N ALA A 264 -25.78 86.02 -12.44
CA ALA A 264 -26.49 84.83 -11.97
C ALA A 264 -27.81 84.69 -12.76
N LYS A 265 -28.20 83.45 -13.08
CA LYS A 265 -29.36 83.17 -13.91
C LYS A 265 -30.13 81.96 -13.41
N THR A 266 -31.43 82.12 -13.22
CA THR A 266 -32.38 81.01 -13.03
C THR A 266 -33.33 80.96 -14.23
N ASN A 267 -33.61 79.76 -14.76
CA ASN A 267 -34.54 79.57 -15.90
C ASN A 267 -35.83 78.83 -15.54
N SER A 268 -35.87 78.23 -14.35
CA SER A 268 -36.82 77.17 -14.00
C SER A 268 -37.47 77.41 -12.64
N GLU A 269 -38.60 76.76 -12.39
CA GLU A 269 -39.41 76.92 -11.18
C GLU A 269 -38.59 76.59 -9.92
N ALA A 270 -38.78 77.41 -8.87
CA ALA A 270 -38.16 77.25 -7.54
C ALA A 270 -36.64 77.01 -7.56
N SER A 271 -35.95 77.42 -8.62
CA SER A 271 -34.52 77.23 -8.78
C SER A 271 -33.73 78.36 -8.12
N ILE A 272 -32.54 78.04 -7.60
CA ILE A 272 -31.68 78.96 -6.86
C ILE A 272 -30.31 79.02 -7.53
N ALA A 273 -29.83 80.21 -7.89
CA ALA A 273 -28.50 80.47 -8.43
C ALA A 273 -27.79 81.57 -7.60
N LEU A 274 -26.82 81.20 -6.77
CA LEU A 274 -26.05 82.11 -5.93
C LEU A 274 -24.57 82.14 -6.34
N GLY A 275 -24.10 83.23 -6.93
CA GLY A 275 -22.71 83.41 -7.33
C GLY A 275 -22.55 84.08 -8.69
N SER A 276 -21.36 84.62 -8.99
CA SER A 276 -21.14 85.27 -10.29
C SER A 276 -21.16 84.24 -11.43
N ASN A 277 -22.04 84.44 -12.41
CA ASN A 277 -22.32 83.52 -13.52
C ASN A 277 -22.85 82.13 -13.09
N ALA A 278 -23.41 82.01 -11.88
CA ALA A 278 -24.13 80.81 -11.46
C ALA A 278 -25.38 80.61 -12.34
N GLN A 279 -25.62 79.39 -12.81
CA GLN A 279 -26.76 79.08 -13.70
C GLN A 279 -27.56 77.88 -13.20
N ALA A 280 -28.79 78.13 -12.74
CA ALA A 280 -29.74 77.07 -12.41
C ALA A 280 -30.85 76.96 -13.45
N THR A 281 -30.82 75.91 -14.25
CA THR A 281 -31.71 75.78 -15.43
C THR A 281 -32.68 74.61 -15.39
N GLY A 282 -32.65 73.80 -14.34
CA GLY A 282 -33.68 72.80 -14.05
C GLY A 282 -34.58 73.21 -12.88
N ASP A 283 -35.77 72.62 -12.81
CA ASP A 283 -36.76 72.89 -11.76
C ASP A 283 -36.23 72.41 -10.40
N PHE A 284 -36.50 73.16 -9.33
CA PHE A 284 -36.03 72.91 -7.97
C PHE A 284 -34.49 72.82 -7.82
N ALA A 285 -33.73 73.21 -8.84
CA ALA A 285 -32.28 73.04 -8.84
C ALA A 285 -31.57 74.11 -8.01
N ILE A 286 -30.50 73.72 -7.31
CA ILE A 286 -29.70 74.59 -6.45
C ILE A 286 -28.28 74.72 -7.01
N THR A 287 -27.92 75.91 -7.45
CA THR A 287 -26.58 76.26 -7.92
C THR A 287 -25.97 77.31 -7.01
N MET A 288 -24.84 77.01 -6.38
CA MET A 288 -24.11 77.94 -5.52
C MET A 288 -22.62 77.93 -5.87
N GLY A 289 -22.02 79.09 -6.09
CA GLY A 289 -20.62 79.24 -6.48
C GLY A 289 -20.46 79.94 -7.84
N SER A 290 -19.32 80.61 -8.04
CA SER A 290 -19.08 81.29 -9.31
C SER A 290 -18.92 80.28 -10.45
N GLN A 291 -19.59 80.53 -11.57
CA GLN A 291 -19.67 79.66 -12.75
C GLN A 291 -20.20 78.23 -12.48
N ALA A 292 -20.80 77.97 -11.32
CA ALA A 292 -21.48 76.70 -11.07
C ALA A 292 -22.72 76.55 -11.96
N GLN A 293 -23.11 75.31 -12.26
CA GLN A 293 -24.20 75.03 -13.19
C GLN A 293 -25.03 73.81 -12.79
N THR A 294 -26.35 73.99 -12.77
CA THR A 294 -27.35 72.89 -12.78
C THR A 294 -28.19 72.93 -14.06
N THR A 295 -28.44 71.76 -14.67
CA THR A 295 -29.18 71.68 -15.96
C THR A 295 -30.43 70.82 -15.97
N ARG A 296 -30.70 70.08 -14.90
CA ARG A 296 -31.83 69.17 -14.79
C ARG A 296 -32.55 69.36 -13.46
N GLU A 297 -33.78 68.86 -13.39
CA GLU A 297 -34.61 68.93 -12.19
C GLU A 297 -33.92 68.31 -10.96
N ASP A 298 -34.19 68.85 -9.77
CA ASP A 298 -33.70 68.40 -8.45
C ASP A 298 -32.17 68.34 -8.31
N SER A 299 -31.41 68.95 -9.22
CA SER A 299 -29.95 68.86 -9.20
C SER A 299 -29.32 69.95 -8.33
N ILE A 300 -28.20 69.61 -7.69
CA ILE A 300 -27.50 70.46 -6.72
C ILE A 300 -26.03 70.60 -7.14
N ALA A 301 -25.58 71.82 -7.43
CA ALA A 301 -24.18 72.14 -7.69
C ALA A 301 -23.68 73.19 -6.69
N ILE A 302 -22.68 72.85 -5.88
CA ILE A 302 -22.09 73.77 -4.89
C ILE A 302 -20.56 73.81 -5.02
N GLY A 303 -20.04 74.99 -5.30
CA GLY A 303 -18.62 75.34 -5.40
C GLY A 303 -18.23 75.95 -6.75
N HIS A 304 -17.02 76.53 -6.85
CA HIS A 304 -16.55 77.20 -8.07
C HIS A 304 -16.50 76.22 -9.24
N MET A 305 -17.28 76.49 -10.31
CA MET A 305 -17.45 75.61 -11.48
C MET A 305 -17.96 74.19 -11.18
N ALA A 306 -18.67 73.97 -10.07
CA ALA A 306 -19.36 72.69 -9.84
C ALA A 306 -20.50 72.49 -10.86
N HIS A 307 -20.57 71.33 -11.51
CA HIS A 307 -21.55 71.04 -12.55
C HIS A 307 -22.39 69.80 -12.22
N ALA A 308 -23.68 69.98 -11.95
CA ALA A 308 -24.64 68.89 -11.79
C ALA A 308 -25.58 68.86 -13.02
N LEU A 309 -25.32 67.90 -13.91
CA LEU A 309 -25.89 67.85 -15.26
C LEU A 309 -26.93 66.73 -15.46
N GLY A 310 -27.03 65.79 -14.52
CA GLY A 310 -28.07 64.75 -14.52
C GLY A 310 -29.28 65.12 -13.65
N LYS A 311 -30.41 64.47 -13.89
CA LYS A 311 -31.60 64.58 -13.02
C LYS A 311 -31.26 64.15 -11.59
N SER A 312 -31.70 64.92 -10.59
CA SER A 312 -31.44 64.64 -9.17
C SER A 312 -29.95 64.38 -8.86
N SER A 313 -29.04 64.99 -9.62
CA SER A 313 -27.59 64.82 -9.47
C SER A 313 -27.00 65.83 -8.49
N ILE A 314 -25.92 65.46 -7.80
CA ILE A 314 -25.28 66.28 -6.77
C ILE A 314 -23.80 66.45 -7.10
N ALA A 315 -23.34 67.69 -7.32
CA ALA A 315 -21.94 68.05 -7.52
C ALA A 315 -21.48 69.02 -6.44
N LEU A 316 -20.67 68.55 -5.49
CA LEU A 316 -20.15 69.34 -4.37
C LEU A 316 -18.62 69.37 -4.42
N GLY A 317 -18.04 70.49 -4.84
CA GLY A 317 -16.60 70.64 -5.00
C GLY A 317 -16.25 71.82 -5.89
N SER A 318 -14.97 71.98 -6.21
CA SER A 318 -14.49 73.10 -7.02
C SER A 318 -13.69 72.62 -8.22
N GLU A 319 -13.47 73.54 -9.16
CA GLU A 319 -12.38 73.45 -10.12
C GLU A 319 -11.04 73.24 -9.42
N TYR A 320 -10.16 72.47 -10.06
CA TYR A 320 -8.73 72.47 -9.80
C TYR A 320 -8.01 72.73 -11.12
N ASN A 321 -7.59 73.97 -11.33
CA ASN A 321 -6.87 74.37 -12.54
C ASN A 321 -5.40 73.96 -12.42
N LYS A 322 -5.04 72.84 -13.05
CA LYS A 322 -3.64 72.52 -13.34
C LYS A 322 -3.38 72.94 -14.78
N THR A 323 -2.65 74.04 -14.97
CA THR A 323 -2.09 74.45 -16.27
C THR A 323 -3.08 74.46 -17.44
N GLY A 324 -4.24 75.12 -17.30
CA GLY A 324 -5.12 75.45 -18.42
C GLY A 324 -6.17 74.39 -18.81
N GLU A 325 -6.18 73.22 -18.17
CA GLU A 325 -7.27 72.25 -18.31
C GLU A 325 -8.39 72.58 -17.32
N LYS A 326 -9.62 72.76 -17.84
CA LYS A 326 -10.83 72.92 -17.03
C LYS A 326 -11.21 71.56 -16.45
N ASP A 327 -10.71 71.27 -15.25
CA ASP A 327 -11.02 70.06 -14.49
C ASP A 327 -11.83 70.46 -13.26
N TYR A 328 -13.12 70.13 -13.27
CA TYR A 328 -14.09 70.55 -12.25
C TYR A 328 -15.01 69.40 -11.82
N THR A 329 -15.59 69.54 -10.63
CA THR A 329 -16.52 68.55 -10.07
C THR A 329 -17.74 68.40 -10.98
N THR A 330 -18.01 67.19 -11.44
CA THR A 330 -19.06 66.91 -12.42
C THR A 330 -19.90 65.70 -12.00
N ALA A 331 -21.20 65.92 -11.80
CA ALA A 331 -22.19 64.84 -11.67
C ALA A 331 -23.06 64.82 -12.94
N LYS A 332 -22.69 64.00 -13.92
CA LYS A 332 -23.33 63.97 -15.25
C LYS A 332 -24.45 62.95 -15.37
N GLY A 333 -24.33 61.82 -14.69
CA GLY A 333 -25.36 60.79 -14.73
C GLY A 333 -26.60 61.21 -13.95
N ASP A 334 -27.76 60.74 -14.37
CA ASP A 334 -28.97 60.87 -13.55
C ASP A 334 -28.78 60.11 -12.23
N TYR A 335 -29.26 60.71 -11.14
CA TYR A 335 -29.09 60.21 -9.77
C TYR A 335 -27.62 60.05 -9.34
N SER A 336 -26.68 60.72 -10.01
CA SER A 336 -25.26 60.63 -9.68
C SER A 336 -24.83 61.62 -8.60
N THR A 337 -23.79 61.27 -7.83
CA THR A 337 -23.22 62.13 -6.78
C THR A 337 -21.71 62.24 -6.92
N ALA A 338 -21.20 63.45 -7.11
CA ALA A 338 -19.79 63.80 -7.15
C ALA A 338 -19.46 64.72 -5.96
N LEU A 339 -18.69 64.22 -4.99
CA LEU A 339 -18.27 64.95 -3.78
C LEU A 339 -16.73 65.04 -3.71
N GLY A 340 -16.19 66.24 -3.65
CA GLY A 340 -14.76 66.53 -3.65
C GLY A 340 -14.33 67.32 -4.87
N ALA A 341 -13.23 68.08 -4.74
CA ALA A 341 -12.69 68.85 -5.86
C ALA A 341 -12.35 67.91 -7.02
N VAL A 342 -12.94 68.20 -8.19
CA VAL A 342 -12.69 67.48 -9.44
C VAL A 342 -13.10 66.01 -9.42
N SER A 343 -13.99 65.61 -8.52
CA SER A 343 -14.62 64.30 -8.61
C SER A 343 -15.59 64.24 -9.80
N LYS A 344 -15.70 63.08 -10.44
CA LYS A 344 -16.56 62.88 -11.61
C LYS A 344 -17.42 61.63 -11.45
N ALA A 345 -18.72 61.85 -11.32
CA ALA A 345 -19.74 60.81 -11.35
C ALA A 345 -20.47 60.90 -12.70
N LEU A 346 -20.06 60.08 -13.66
CA LEU A 346 -20.42 60.22 -15.08
C LEU A 346 -21.55 59.29 -15.52
N GLY A 347 -21.69 58.13 -14.88
CA GLY A 347 -22.72 57.14 -15.20
C GLY A 347 -24.00 57.32 -14.39
N TYR A 348 -25.10 56.71 -14.87
CA TYR A 348 -26.37 56.65 -14.14
C TYR A 348 -26.18 56.01 -12.76
N GLY A 349 -26.70 56.66 -11.70
CA GLY A 349 -26.59 56.17 -10.32
C GLY A 349 -25.16 56.10 -9.76
N SER A 350 -24.18 56.72 -10.42
CA SER A 350 -22.77 56.63 -10.01
C SER A 350 -22.44 57.51 -8.80
N LEU A 351 -21.45 57.10 -8.01
CA LEU A 351 -20.98 57.79 -6.80
C LEU A 351 -19.47 58.01 -6.86
N ALA A 352 -19.02 59.26 -6.85
CA ALA A 352 -17.62 59.63 -6.79
C ALA A 352 -17.33 60.50 -5.56
N VAL A 353 -16.59 59.97 -4.58
CA VAL A 353 -16.25 60.67 -3.33
C VAL A 353 -14.73 60.77 -3.14
N GLY A 354 -14.22 61.98 -3.07
CA GLY A 354 -12.79 62.29 -2.89
C GLY A 354 -12.21 63.10 -4.06
N HIS A 355 -11.12 63.81 -3.79
CA HIS A 355 -10.44 64.59 -4.81
C HIS A 355 -10.01 63.70 -5.99
N ARG A 356 -10.47 64.04 -7.20
CA ARG A 356 -10.27 63.25 -8.42
C ARG A 356 -10.71 61.78 -8.33
N ALA A 357 -11.79 61.50 -7.60
CA ALA A 357 -12.47 60.21 -7.72
C ALA A 357 -13.26 60.16 -9.05
N TYR A 358 -13.17 59.06 -9.79
CA TYR A 358 -13.85 58.87 -11.07
C TYR A 358 -14.75 57.64 -11.02
N ALA A 359 -16.06 57.85 -11.09
CA ALA A 359 -17.05 56.81 -11.29
C ALA A 359 -17.64 56.98 -12.70
N VAL A 360 -17.16 56.19 -13.65
CA VAL A 360 -17.29 56.48 -15.09
C VAL A 360 -18.60 55.97 -15.67
N ASP A 361 -19.02 54.78 -15.28
CA ASP A 361 -20.12 54.05 -15.91
C ASP A 361 -21.30 53.83 -14.95
N LYS A 362 -22.38 53.22 -15.43
CA LYS A 362 -23.61 52.95 -14.67
C LYS A 362 -23.29 52.16 -13.39
N ASP A 363 -23.89 52.59 -12.28
CA ASP A 363 -23.75 52.01 -10.94
C ASP A 363 -22.30 51.95 -10.41
N ALA A 364 -21.36 52.68 -11.02
CA ALA A 364 -19.97 52.72 -10.56
C ALA A 364 -19.83 53.51 -9.25
N ILE A 365 -19.02 52.99 -8.33
CA ILE A 365 -18.73 53.63 -7.03
C ILE A 365 -17.22 53.82 -6.90
N SER A 366 -16.78 55.06 -6.74
CA SER A 366 -15.37 55.41 -6.56
C SER A 366 -15.19 56.28 -5.33
N MET A 367 -14.54 55.74 -4.30
CA MET A 367 -14.27 56.43 -3.05
C MET A 367 -12.77 56.45 -2.74
N GLY A 368 -12.19 57.65 -2.66
CA GLY A 368 -10.78 57.86 -2.33
C GLY A 368 -10.07 58.82 -3.27
N PHE A 369 -8.96 59.39 -2.80
CA PHE A 369 -8.10 60.28 -3.58
C PHE A 369 -7.60 59.59 -4.85
N TYR A 370 -7.92 60.13 -6.03
CA TYR A 370 -7.54 59.55 -7.33
C TYR A 370 -8.06 58.11 -7.59
N SER A 371 -9.14 57.71 -6.93
CA SER A 371 -9.79 56.42 -7.18
C SER A 371 -10.47 56.38 -8.57
N LYS A 372 -10.53 55.20 -9.19
CA LYS A 372 -11.11 55.01 -10.54
C LYS A 372 -11.96 53.75 -10.69
N ALA A 373 -13.27 53.91 -10.66
CA ALA A 373 -14.25 52.89 -11.03
C ALA A 373 -14.66 53.09 -12.51
N ASN A 374 -13.99 52.37 -13.43
CA ASN A 374 -14.04 52.66 -14.87
C ASN A 374 -15.18 51.96 -15.63
N ALA A 375 -15.86 50.99 -15.03
CA ALA A 375 -16.81 50.12 -15.73
C ALA A 375 -18.12 49.93 -14.96
N GLU A 376 -19.15 49.42 -15.65
CA GLU A 376 -20.47 49.16 -15.07
C GLU A 376 -20.36 48.29 -13.80
N GLY A 377 -21.03 48.74 -12.73
CA GLY A 377 -21.08 48.05 -11.44
C GLY A 377 -19.71 47.89 -10.74
N SER A 378 -18.69 48.62 -11.18
CA SER A 378 -17.36 48.58 -10.54
C SER A 378 -17.34 49.36 -9.22
N ILE A 379 -16.63 48.82 -8.22
CA ILE A 379 -16.56 49.41 -6.88
C ILE A 379 -15.10 49.64 -6.50
N VAL A 380 -14.77 50.85 -6.10
CA VAL A 380 -13.43 51.23 -5.69
C VAL A 380 -13.47 51.96 -4.37
N VAL A 381 -12.68 51.49 -3.41
CA VAL A 381 -12.50 52.10 -2.09
C VAL A 381 -11.02 52.12 -1.75
N GLY A 382 -10.38 53.27 -1.85
CA GLY A 382 -8.96 53.44 -1.56
C GLY A 382 -8.30 54.50 -2.43
N ALA A 383 -7.24 55.12 -1.93
CA ALA A 383 -6.49 56.10 -2.71
C ALA A 383 -5.80 55.40 -3.90
N ARG A 384 -5.94 55.97 -5.10
CA ARG A 384 -5.37 55.44 -6.37
C ARG A 384 -5.79 54.00 -6.70
N ALA A 385 -6.81 53.48 -6.03
CA ALA A 385 -7.37 52.17 -6.35
C ALA A 385 -8.12 52.23 -7.69
N GLU A 386 -8.15 51.12 -8.41
CA GLU A 386 -8.71 51.07 -9.76
C GLU A 386 -9.43 49.76 -10.04
N ALA A 387 -10.66 49.85 -10.52
CA ALA A 387 -11.46 48.74 -11.02
C ALA A 387 -11.73 48.98 -12.51
N VAL A 388 -11.16 48.12 -13.37
CA VAL A 388 -11.08 48.36 -14.82
C VAL A 388 -12.25 47.73 -15.58
N GLN A 389 -12.76 46.60 -15.10
CA GLN A 389 -13.73 45.77 -15.83
C GLN A 389 -15.09 45.72 -15.15
N LYS A 390 -16.11 45.28 -15.89
CA LYS A 390 -17.49 45.14 -15.38
C LYS A 390 -17.52 44.30 -14.09
N ASN A 391 -18.26 44.79 -13.10
CA ASN A 391 -18.44 44.16 -11.78
C ASN A 391 -17.13 43.88 -11.03
N SER A 392 -16.02 44.53 -11.39
CA SER A 392 -14.75 44.38 -10.67
C SER A 392 -14.68 45.32 -9.47
N SER A 393 -14.00 44.90 -8.40
CA SER A 393 -13.94 45.65 -7.15
C SER A 393 -12.54 45.75 -6.57
N ALA A 394 -12.10 46.96 -6.22
CA ALA A 394 -10.79 47.21 -5.64
C ALA A 394 -10.90 47.91 -4.27
N PHE A 395 -10.46 47.23 -3.22
CA PHE A 395 -10.50 47.71 -1.83
C PHE A 395 -9.08 47.82 -1.26
N GLY A 396 -8.60 49.04 -1.07
CA GLY A 396 -7.29 49.35 -0.51
C GLY A 396 -6.49 50.30 -1.40
N THR A 397 -5.57 51.06 -0.80
CA THR A 397 -4.70 51.98 -1.53
C THR A 397 -3.90 51.24 -2.62
N ASP A 398 -3.91 51.75 -3.84
CA ASP A 398 -3.28 51.14 -5.03
C ASP A 398 -3.79 49.72 -5.37
N ALA A 399 -4.93 49.27 -4.82
CA ALA A 399 -5.52 47.99 -5.21
C ALA A 399 -6.06 48.07 -6.65
N LYS A 400 -5.87 47.00 -7.43
CA LYS A 400 -6.24 46.95 -8.84
C LYS A 400 -7.03 45.69 -9.21
N ALA A 401 -8.29 45.85 -9.59
CA ALA A 401 -9.12 44.77 -10.12
C ALA A 401 -9.23 44.92 -11.65
N THR A 402 -8.53 44.07 -12.39
CA THR A 402 -8.34 44.20 -13.85
C THR A 402 -9.11 43.18 -14.67
N ALA A 403 -9.70 42.17 -14.05
CA ALA A 403 -10.51 41.16 -14.71
C ALA A 403 -12.01 41.29 -14.38
N VAL A 404 -12.89 40.83 -15.28
CA VAL A 404 -14.34 40.86 -15.10
C VAL A 404 -14.75 40.11 -13.83
N GLY A 405 -15.55 40.75 -12.98
CA GLY A 405 -16.03 40.16 -11.72
C GLY A 405 -14.94 39.88 -10.67
N SER A 406 -13.71 40.36 -10.86
CA SER A 406 -12.60 40.13 -9.93
C SER A 406 -12.63 41.09 -8.73
N ILE A 407 -12.02 40.67 -7.62
CA ILE A 407 -11.97 41.46 -6.38
C ILE A 407 -10.52 41.55 -5.88
N ALA A 408 -9.97 42.75 -5.80
CA ALA A 408 -8.67 43.01 -5.17
C ALA A 408 -8.87 43.52 -3.73
N LEU A 409 -8.38 42.78 -2.74
CA LEU A 409 -8.53 43.08 -1.31
C LEU A 409 -7.18 43.38 -0.65
N GLY A 410 -7.03 44.58 -0.10
CA GLY A 410 -5.82 45.06 0.57
C GLY A 410 -4.97 45.96 -0.32
N ALA A 411 -4.11 46.76 0.32
CA ALA A 411 -3.25 47.71 -0.38
C ALA A 411 -2.34 47.01 -1.40
N SER A 412 -2.26 47.57 -2.60
CA SER A 412 -1.48 47.06 -3.74
C SER A 412 -1.88 45.65 -4.23
N SER A 413 -3.00 45.08 -3.79
CA SER A 413 -3.47 43.79 -4.30
C SER A 413 -3.89 43.91 -5.76
N VAL A 414 -3.59 42.89 -6.55
CA VAL A 414 -3.95 42.84 -7.98
C VAL A 414 -4.77 41.59 -8.25
N ALA A 415 -5.97 41.78 -8.79
CA ALA A 415 -6.85 40.70 -9.26
C ALA A 415 -6.97 40.76 -10.78
N ASP A 416 -6.25 39.87 -11.47
CA ASP A 416 -6.10 39.81 -12.93
C ASP A 416 -6.56 38.48 -13.54
N VAL A 417 -7.06 37.56 -12.70
CA VAL A 417 -7.63 36.28 -13.14
C VAL A 417 -9.13 36.42 -13.38
N SER A 418 -9.56 36.23 -14.63
CA SER A 418 -10.97 36.27 -15.04
C SER A 418 -11.75 35.04 -14.60
N SER A 419 -13.07 35.07 -14.82
CA SER A 419 -13.90 33.87 -14.74
C SER A 419 -13.44 32.78 -15.70
N GLN A 420 -13.91 31.55 -15.47
CA GLN A 420 -13.61 30.37 -16.28
C GLN A 420 -12.15 29.89 -16.22
N ALA A 421 -11.37 30.37 -15.24
CA ALA A 421 -10.01 29.92 -15.02
C ALA A 421 -9.98 28.50 -14.42
N PHE A 422 -9.07 27.66 -14.93
CA PHE A 422 -8.84 26.31 -14.42
C PHE A 422 -7.85 26.32 -13.25
N GLY A 423 -8.16 25.59 -12.19
CA GLY A 423 -7.28 25.36 -11.05
C GLY A 423 -6.09 24.44 -11.37
N PHE A 424 -5.13 24.38 -10.46
CA PHE A 424 -3.94 23.53 -10.58
C PHE A 424 -4.23 22.10 -10.12
N ASP A 425 -3.84 21.11 -10.92
CA ASP A 425 -3.92 19.69 -10.58
C ASP A 425 -2.54 19.18 -10.11
N PRO A 426 -2.41 18.74 -8.83
CA PRO A 426 -1.14 18.28 -8.29
C PRO A 426 -0.65 16.94 -8.86
N LEU A 427 -1.55 16.09 -9.38
CA LEU A 427 -1.16 14.82 -10.01
C LEU A 427 -0.59 15.06 -11.40
N LEU A 428 -1.22 15.96 -12.16
CA LEU A 428 -0.78 16.30 -13.51
C LEU A 428 0.32 17.37 -13.55
N LYS A 429 0.55 18.07 -12.43
CA LYS A 429 1.48 19.20 -12.28
C LYS A 429 1.24 20.34 -13.27
N LYS A 430 -0.03 20.58 -13.62
CA LYS A 430 -0.47 21.62 -14.57
C LYS A 430 -1.92 22.02 -14.28
N ALA A 431 -2.44 23.01 -15.01
CA ALA A 431 -3.86 23.34 -14.94
C ALA A 431 -4.73 22.12 -15.30
N THR A 432 -5.79 21.90 -14.53
CA THR A 432 -6.77 20.83 -14.76
C THR A 432 -7.58 21.05 -16.03
N THR A 433 -8.22 20.00 -16.54
CA THR A 433 -9.25 20.07 -17.60
C THR A 433 -10.66 19.83 -17.06
N ALA A 434 -10.79 19.51 -15.76
CA ALA A 434 -12.08 19.28 -15.14
C ALA A 434 -12.91 20.57 -15.09
N THR A 435 -14.18 20.47 -15.48
CA THR A 435 -15.08 21.62 -15.66
C THR A 435 -16.05 21.84 -14.50
N SER A 436 -16.00 21.02 -13.44
CA SER A 436 -16.84 21.22 -12.27
C SER A 436 -16.44 22.49 -11.51
N SER A 437 -17.35 23.05 -10.72
CA SER A 437 -17.10 24.28 -9.94
C SER A 437 -15.98 24.15 -8.90
N ALA A 438 -15.60 22.93 -8.53
CA ALA A 438 -14.44 22.67 -7.67
C ALA A 438 -13.10 22.94 -8.39
N TRP A 439 -13.09 22.84 -9.73
CA TRP A 439 -11.89 22.89 -10.55
C TRP A 439 -11.84 24.08 -11.51
N LYS A 440 -13.00 24.62 -11.92
CA LYS A 440 -13.10 25.75 -12.85
C LYS A 440 -13.94 26.88 -12.24
N SER A 441 -13.39 28.08 -12.18
CA SER A 441 -14.06 29.23 -11.56
C SER A 441 -15.27 29.70 -12.39
N GLY A 442 -16.37 30.03 -11.71
CA GLY A 442 -17.53 30.67 -12.34
C GLY A 442 -17.39 32.19 -12.48
N GLN A 443 -16.58 32.82 -11.63
CA GLN A 443 -16.39 34.27 -11.52
C GLN A 443 -14.89 34.63 -11.46
N GLY A 444 -14.60 35.93 -11.61
CA GLY A 444 -13.24 36.45 -11.43
C GLY A 444 -12.68 36.16 -10.05
N ALA A 445 -11.35 36.09 -9.95
CA ALA A 445 -10.70 35.72 -8.70
C ALA A 445 -10.79 36.83 -7.64
N VAL A 446 -10.77 36.41 -6.37
CA VAL A 446 -10.49 37.29 -5.24
C VAL A 446 -8.98 37.21 -4.96
N SER A 447 -8.27 38.33 -5.14
CA SER A 447 -6.86 38.44 -4.81
C SER A 447 -6.67 39.20 -3.50
N VAL A 448 -5.87 38.63 -2.60
CA VAL A 448 -5.46 39.26 -1.33
C VAL A 448 -4.01 39.75 -1.39
N GLY A 449 -3.42 39.87 -2.58
CA GLY A 449 -2.02 40.27 -2.74
C GLY A 449 -1.57 40.36 -4.20
N THR A 450 -0.30 40.05 -4.42
CA THR A 450 0.35 39.95 -5.73
C THR A 450 1.21 38.69 -5.77
N LEU A 451 1.84 38.40 -6.91
CA LEU A 451 2.69 37.22 -7.07
C LEU A 451 3.84 37.17 -6.05
N ASP A 452 4.44 38.33 -5.74
CA ASP A 452 5.58 38.49 -4.85
C ASP A 452 5.19 38.95 -3.43
N LYS A 453 3.99 39.50 -3.24
CA LYS A 453 3.49 39.97 -1.93
C LYS A 453 2.17 39.29 -1.59
N THR A 454 2.26 38.17 -0.88
CA THR A 454 1.11 37.37 -0.45
C THR A 454 0.65 37.75 0.96
N ARG A 455 -0.60 37.40 1.30
CA ARG A 455 -1.18 37.57 2.64
C ARG A 455 -1.72 36.25 3.16
N GLN A 456 -1.66 36.07 4.47
CA GLN A 456 -2.36 34.97 5.14
C GLN A 456 -3.87 35.27 5.21
N ILE A 457 -4.69 34.25 5.01
CA ILE A 457 -6.12 34.29 5.28
C ILE A 457 -6.33 33.55 6.61
N ILE A 458 -6.62 34.31 7.68
CA ILE A 458 -6.75 33.79 9.05
C ILE A 458 -8.21 33.67 9.47
N ASN A 459 -8.48 32.97 10.58
CA ASN A 459 -9.83 32.71 11.10
C ASN A 459 -10.74 31.93 10.13
N VAL A 460 -10.15 31.01 9.36
CA VAL A 460 -10.86 30.14 8.40
C VAL A 460 -11.33 28.87 9.11
N ALA A 461 -12.64 28.71 9.26
CA ALA A 461 -13.25 27.47 9.74
C ALA A 461 -13.00 26.32 8.74
N ALA A 462 -13.08 25.07 9.21
CA ALA A 462 -12.85 23.90 8.36
C ALA A 462 -13.91 23.81 7.25
N GLY A 463 -13.45 23.68 6.00
CA GLY A 463 -14.33 23.53 4.84
C GLY A 463 -15.15 22.24 4.90
N SER A 464 -16.40 22.31 4.43
CA SER A 464 -17.37 21.22 4.43
C SER A 464 -17.75 20.74 3.03
N LYS A 465 -17.61 21.60 2.02
CA LYS A 465 -17.88 21.34 0.60
C LYS A 465 -16.60 21.41 -0.22
N ASP A 466 -16.63 20.87 -1.44
CA ASP A 466 -15.48 20.85 -2.36
C ASP A 466 -14.96 22.24 -2.75
N THR A 467 -15.79 23.29 -2.65
CA THR A 467 -15.44 24.67 -2.98
C THR A 467 -15.11 25.54 -1.75
N ASP A 468 -15.10 24.94 -0.56
CA ASP A 468 -14.72 25.66 0.66
C ASP A 468 -13.18 25.73 0.78
N ALA A 469 -12.67 26.78 1.40
CA ALA A 469 -11.25 26.87 1.71
C ALA A 469 -10.85 25.80 2.73
N VAL A 470 -9.70 25.14 2.49
CA VAL A 470 -9.09 24.21 3.45
C VAL A 470 -8.22 24.98 4.43
N ASN A 471 -8.45 24.79 5.73
CA ASN A 471 -7.57 25.38 6.74
C ASN A 471 -6.40 24.46 7.12
N VAL A 472 -5.42 24.99 7.85
CA VAL A 472 -4.21 24.23 8.24
C VAL A 472 -4.54 23.02 9.11
N ALA A 473 -5.62 23.04 9.90
CA ALA A 473 -6.00 21.90 10.74
C ALA A 473 -6.50 20.70 9.90
N GLN A 474 -7.27 20.95 8.84
CA GLN A 474 -7.68 19.92 7.89
C GLN A 474 -6.47 19.30 7.17
N LEU A 475 -5.53 20.14 6.72
CA LEU A 475 -4.32 19.67 6.06
C LEU A 475 -3.43 18.83 7.02
N LYS A 476 -3.26 19.27 8.27
CA LYS A 476 -2.57 18.49 9.30
C LYS A 476 -3.28 17.17 9.62
N SER A 477 -4.62 17.16 9.63
CA SER A 477 -5.38 15.92 9.81
C SER A 477 -5.09 14.93 8.66
N LEU A 478 -5.08 15.39 7.41
CA LEU A 478 -4.67 14.57 6.27
C LEU A 478 -3.23 14.06 6.43
N GLN A 479 -2.31 14.91 6.86
CA GLN A 479 -0.92 14.53 7.12
C GLN A 479 -0.84 13.35 8.11
N THR A 480 -1.67 13.32 9.17
CA THR A 480 -1.68 12.17 10.09
C THR A 480 -2.09 10.84 9.45
N TYR A 481 -2.87 10.84 8.37
CA TYR A 481 -3.20 9.63 7.62
C TYR A 481 -2.05 9.22 6.70
N VAL A 482 -1.40 10.19 6.06
CA VAL A 482 -0.22 9.94 5.22
C VAL A 482 0.94 9.40 6.07
N ASP A 483 1.18 9.97 7.24
CA ASP A 483 2.25 9.57 8.16
C ASP A 483 2.04 8.16 8.75
N LYS A 484 0.78 7.69 8.85
CA LYS A 484 0.46 6.34 9.31
C LYS A 484 0.82 5.25 8.29
N GLY A 485 0.91 5.59 7.00
CA GLY A 485 1.19 4.63 5.94
C GLY A 485 0.18 3.48 5.86
N TRP A 486 0.64 2.30 5.44
CA TRP A 486 -0.16 1.06 5.37
C TRP A 486 0.42 -0.01 6.30
N LYS A 487 -0.39 -0.96 6.79
CA LYS A 487 0.10 -2.02 7.71
C LYS A 487 0.43 -3.31 6.96
N LEU A 488 1.60 -3.88 7.23
CA LEU A 488 1.99 -5.23 6.82
C LEU A 488 1.90 -6.18 8.03
N SER A 489 1.24 -7.32 7.85
CA SER A 489 1.22 -8.41 8.83
C SER A 489 1.37 -9.75 8.12
N VAL A 490 1.89 -10.74 8.86
CA VAL A 490 2.06 -12.11 8.34
C VAL A 490 1.28 -13.04 9.26
N ASN A 491 0.35 -13.81 8.69
CA ASN A 491 -0.54 -14.73 9.43
C ASN A 491 -1.29 -14.06 10.60
N GLY A 492 -1.71 -12.79 10.42
CA GLY A 492 -2.41 -12.02 11.45
C GLY A 492 -1.57 -11.63 12.66
N LYS A 493 -0.23 -11.68 12.55
CA LYS A 493 0.73 -11.30 13.60
C LYS A 493 1.72 -10.25 13.08
N ASN A 494 2.36 -9.54 14.02
CA ASN A 494 3.42 -8.56 13.78
C ASN A 494 3.01 -7.36 12.88
N ASP A 495 1.78 -6.86 13.05
CA ASP A 495 1.29 -5.67 12.35
C ASP A 495 2.27 -4.50 12.50
N LYS A 496 2.94 -4.15 11.40
CA LYS A 496 3.87 -3.03 11.33
C LYS A 496 3.40 -2.02 10.30
N ALA A 497 3.30 -0.76 10.69
CA ALA A 497 3.08 0.33 9.75
C ALA A 497 4.32 0.53 8.86
N ILE A 498 4.11 0.53 7.55
CA ILE A 498 5.07 0.87 6.52
C ILE A 498 4.70 2.27 6.05
N GLY A 499 5.57 3.26 6.33
CA GLY A 499 5.38 4.64 5.89
C GLY A 499 5.33 4.76 4.36
N ILE A 500 4.89 5.92 3.87
CA ILE A 500 4.76 6.18 2.42
C ILE A 500 6.09 6.04 1.65
N ASP A 501 7.21 6.33 2.31
CA ASP A 501 8.59 6.16 1.80
C ASP A 501 9.30 4.94 2.44
N GLY A 502 8.52 4.07 3.10
CA GLY A 502 9.02 2.86 3.74
C GLY A 502 9.28 1.77 2.70
N THR A 503 10.45 1.15 2.76
CA THR A 503 10.76 -0.04 1.94
C THR A 503 10.42 -1.32 2.71
N VAL A 504 9.75 -2.26 2.04
CA VAL A 504 9.58 -3.64 2.52
C VAL A 504 10.57 -4.50 1.77
N ASP A 505 11.57 -5.02 2.48
CA ASP A 505 12.48 -6.03 1.96
C ASP A 505 11.93 -7.42 2.28
N LEU A 506 11.71 -8.24 1.26
CA LEU A 506 11.25 -9.61 1.40
C LEU A 506 12.44 -10.54 1.19
N ALA A 507 12.88 -11.18 2.27
CA ALA A 507 14.03 -12.08 2.26
C ALA A 507 13.62 -13.55 2.49
N ALA A 508 14.34 -14.48 1.85
CA ALA A 508 14.24 -15.90 2.17
C ALA A 508 14.96 -16.19 3.49
N GLY A 509 14.30 -16.89 4.42
CA GLY A 509 14.93 -17.32 5.67
C GLY A 509 15.88 -18.51 5.54
N SER A 510 15.94 -19.15 4.36
CA SER A 510 16.83 -20.27 4.08
C SER A 510 17.18 -20.31 2.59
N ALA A 511 18.21 -21.08 2.23
CA ALA A 511 18.58 -21.33 0.84
C ALA A 511 17.56 -22.19 0.07
N ASN A 512 16.56 -22.77 0.75
CA ASN A 512 15.54 -23.60 0.13
C ASN A 512 14.50 -22.80 -0.67
N LEU A 513 14.40 -21.49 -0.43
CA LEU A 513 13.50 -20.59 -1.14
C LEU A 513 14.30 -19.50 -1.84
N THR A 514 13.99 -19.24 -3.11
CA THR A 514 14.53 -18.12 -3.86
C THR A 514 13.44 -17.10 -4.12
N LEU A 515 13.68 -15.84 -3.72
CA LEU A 515 12.77 -14.72 -3.98
C LEU A 515 13.37 -13.87 -5.10
N THR A 516 12.58 -13.58 -6.13
CA THR A 516 12.98 -12.68 -7.22
C THR A 516 11.91 -11.63 -7.47
N LYS A 517 12.33 -10.40 -7.77
CA LYS A 517 11.45 -9.31 -8.22
C LYS A 517 11.67 -9.09 -9.71
N GLY A 518 10.62 -9.18 -10.51
CA GLY A 518 10.71 -8.88 -11.93
C GLY A 518 11.01 -7.40 -12.18
N GLU A 519 12.03 -7.10 -12.98
CA GLU A 519 12.50 -5.73 -13.26
C GLU A 519 11.45 -4.85 -13.96
N LYS A 520 10.54 -5.46 -14.72
CA LYS A 520 9.56 -4.74 -15.57
C LYS A 520 8.13 -4.78 -15.03
N ASP A 521 7.71 -5.90 -14.46
CA ASP A 521 6.33 -6.11 -13.99
C ASP A 521 6.19 -5.92 -12.47
N ASN A 522 7.31 -5.79 -11.74
CA ASN A 522 7.37 -5.68 -10.29
C ASN A 522 6.82 -6.90 -9.52
N ASN A 523 6.57 -8.03 -10.19
CA ASN A 523 6.06 -9.24 -9.56
C ASN A 523 7.11 -9.87 -8.64
N ILE A 524 6.68 -10.30 -7.46
CA ILE A 524 7.52 -11.03 -6.51
C ILE A 524 7.23 -12.52 -6.69
N LYS A 525 8.24 -13.31 -7.06
CA LYS A 525 8.15 -14.75 -7.25
C LYS A 525 8.81 -15.48 -6.09
N PHE A 526 8.15 -16.54 -5.65
CA PHE A 526 8.64 -17.47 -4.64
C PHE A 526 8.85 -18.82 -5.33
N ASP A 527 10.11 -19.22 -5.46
CA ASP A 527 10.48 -20.51 -6.07
C ASP A 527 11.21 -21.39 -5.05
N LEU A 528 11.05 -22.70 -5.20
CA LEU A 528 11.81 -23.70 -4.44
C LEU A 528 13.19 -23.86 -5.08
N ALA A 529 14.25 -23.92 -4.29
CA ALA A 529 15.58 -24.22 -4.78
C ALA A 529 15.63 -25.63 -5.39
N ARG A 530 16.47 -25.84 -6.42
CA ARG A 530 16.62 -27.17 -7.04
C ARG A 530 17.18 -28.21 -6.07
N SER A 531 18.03 -27.76 -5.15
CA SER A 531 18.58 -28.56 -4.06
C SER A 531 17.97 -28.06 -2.77
N ILE A 532 17.44 -29.00 -1.98
CA ILE A 532 16.78 -28.69 -0.71
C ILE A 532 17.57 -29.33 0.42
N THR A 533 18.03 -28.50 1.34
CA THR A 533 18.72 -28.91 2.55
C THR A 533 17.72 -28.86 3.70
N VAL A 534 17.37 -30.02 4.22
CA VAL A 534 16.48 -30.18 5.36
C VAL A 534 17.05 -31.25 6.27
N ASP A 535 16.87 -31.09 7.58
CA ASP A 535 17.37 -32.09 8.55
C ASP A 535 16.61 -33.41 8.42
N LYS A 536 15.33 -33.32 8.05
CA LYS A 536 14.42 -34.46 7.97
C LYS A 536 13.31 -34.23 6.95
N ILE A 537 13.03 -35.24 6.14
CA ILE A 537 11.83 -35.36 5.31
C ILE A 537 10.94 -36.45 5.94
N GLN A 538 9.71 -36.09 6.32
CA GLN A 538 8.71 -37.04 6.82
C GLN A 538 7.61 -37.21 5.77
N THR A 539 7.38 -38.44 5.31
CA THR A 539 6.27 -38.78 4.41
C THR A 539 5.39 -39.85 5.07
N GLY A 540 4.27 -39.43 5.68
CA GLY A 540 3.49 -40.32 6.54
C GLY A 540 4.32 -40.75 7.76
N ASP A 541 4.51 -42.05 7.95
CA ASP A 541 5.35 -42.61 9.03
C ASP A 541 6.84 -42.79 8.64
N ASN A 542 7.18 -42.62 7.37
CA ASN A 542 8.54 -42.82 6.87
C ASN A 542 9.40 -41.56 7.06
N THR A 543 10.68 -41.76 7.35
CA THR A 543 11.65 -40.68 7.60
C THR A 543 12.86 -40.83 6.67
N LEU A 544 13.31 -39.71 6.10
CA LEU A 544 14.65 -39.56 5.53
C LEU A 544 15.36 -38.44 6.29
N ASP A 545 16.42 -38.76 7.02
CA ASP A 545 17.22 -37.80 7.79
C ASP A 545 18.72 -38.13 7.69
N ALA A 546 19.54 -37.49 8.53
CA ALA A 546 20.99 -37.71 8.58
C ALA A 546 21.40 -39.18 8.85
N THR A 547 20.51 -40.00 9.41
CA THR A 547 20.77 -41.43 9.66
C THR A 547 20.41 -42.30 8.47
N GLY A 548 19.67 -41.80 7.48
CA GLY A 548 19.27 -42.50 6.25
C GLY A 548 17.75 -42.59 6.06
N LEU A 549 17.31 -43.56 5.25
CA LEU A 549 15.90 -43.82 4.95
C LEU A 549 15.35 -44.90 5.88
N VAL A 550 14.30 -44.57 6.62
CA VAL A 550 13.54 -45.50 7.46
C VAL A 550 12.11 -45.60 6.93
N ILE A 551 11.73 -46.79 6.45
CA ILE A 551 10.34 -47.12 6.11
C ILE A 551 9.70 -47.77 7.33
N ALA A 552 8.59 -47.20 7.83
CA ALA A 552 7.89 -47.73 8.98
C ALA A 552 7.40 -49.17 8.71
N ASN A 553 7.66 -50.09 9.65
CA ASN A 553 7.35 -51.52 9.53
C ASN A 553 7.98 -52.21 8.29
N GLY A 554 9.01 -51.61 7.70
CA GLY A 554 9.64 -52.05 6.46
C GLY A 554 11.17 -51.99 6.50
N PRO A 555 11.81 -52.06 5.32
CA PRO A 555 13.26 -51.95 5.20
C PRO A 555 13.79 -50.59 5.64
N LYS A 556 15.01 -50.57 6.15
CA LYS A 556 15.76 -49.39 6.54
C LYS A 556 17.09 -49.40 5.80
N ILE A 557 17.48 -48.25 5.26
CA ILE A 557 18.78 -48.01 4.67
C ILE A 557 19.39 -46.89 5.49
N THR A 558 20.22 -47.25 6.46
CA THR A 558 20.82 -46.30 7.39
C THR A 558 22.34 -46.30 7.30
N THR A 559 22.98 -45.39 8.04
CA THR A 559 24.44 -45.39 8.21
C THR A 559 24.98 -46.68 8.84
N SER A 560 24.15 -47.48 9.51
CA SER A 560 24.50 -48.82 10.01
C SER A 560 24.42 -49.93 8.95
N GLY A 561 23.95 -49.62 7.72
CA GLY A 561 23.77 -50.57 6.63
C GLY A 561 22.31 -50.79 6.24
N ILE A 562 22.02 -51.95 5.64
CA ILE A 562 20.69 -52.33 5.16
C ILE A 562 20.05 -53.32 6.14
N ASP A 563 18.95 -52.91 6.78
CA ASP A 563 18.06 -53.79 7.54
C ASP A 563 16.80 -54.04 6.70
N ALA A 564 16.57 -55.29 6.28
CA ALA A 564 15.42 -55.64 5.44
C ALA A 564 14.09 -55.69 6.22
N GLY A 565 14.08 -55.52 7.54
CA GLY A 565 12.86 -55.58 8.35
C GLY A 565 12.13 -56.93 8.23
N GLY A 566 12.90 -58.02 8.17
CA GLY A 566 12.40 -59.39 7.96
C GLY A 566 11.83 -59.67 6.56
N LYS A 567 12.04 -58.77 5.58
CA LYS A 567 11.59 -58.96 4.19
C LYS A 567 12.69 -59.60 3.35
N LYS A 568 12.29 -60.31 2.27
CA LYS A 568 13.24 -60.87 1.31
C LYS A 568 13.85 -59.76 0.45
N ILE A 569 15.19 -59.70 0.40
CA ILE A 569 15.93 -58.93 -0.61
C ILE A 569 16.00 -59.81 -1.87
N ARG A 570 15.40 -59.35 -2.98
CA ARG A 570 15.34 -60.08 -4.26
C ARG A 570 16.21 -59.38 -5.31
N ALA A 571 16.54 -60.09 -6.38
CA ALA A 571 17.38 -59.60 -7.48
C ALA A 571 18.80 -59.16 -7.05
N ILE A 572 19.36 -59.83 -6.05
CA ILE A 572 20.79 -59.73 -5.72
C ILE A 572 21.56 -60.55 -6.78
N ALA A 573 22.43 -59.91 -7.54
CA ALA A 573 23.38 -60.59 -8.42
C ALA A 573 24.27 -61.56 -7.62
N ASN A 574 24.94 -62.50 -8.29
CA ASN A 574 25.92 -63.32 -7.58
C ASN A 574 27.04 -62.41 -7.06
N GLY A 575 27.29 -62.43 -5.75
CA GLY A 575 28.45 -61.76 -5.18
C GLY A 575 29.74 -62.51 -5.53
N ASP A 576 30.89 -61.85 -5.52
CA ASP A 576 32.15 -62.58 -5.66
C ASP A 576 32.38 -63.50 -4.44
N ILE A 577 32.87 -64.72 -4.67
CA ILE A 577 33.23 -65.67 -3.60
C ILE A 577 34.75 -65.67 -3.47
N SER A 578 35.27 -64.75 -2.65
CA SER A 578 36.71 -64.62 -2.37
C SER A 578 36.94 -64.23 -0.90
N ALA A 579 38.17 -64.39 -0.41
CA ALA A 579 38.52 -64.12 0.98
C ALA A 579 38.33 -62.65 1.42
N THR A 580 38.24 -61.72 0.46
CA THR A 580 38.07 -60.28 0.71
C THR A 580 36.73 -59.76 0.22
N SER A 581 35.83 -60.62 -0.24
CA SER A 581 34.53 -60.19 -0.77
C SER A 581 33.66 -59.56 0.31
N THR A 582 33.11 -58.39 0.02
CA THR A 582 32.09 -57.71 0.84
C THR A 582 30.70 -57.81 0.21
N ASP A 583 30.55 -58.62 -0.83
CA ASP A 583 29.30 -58.75 -1.57
C ASP A 583 28.29 -59.61 -0.80
N ALA A 584 27.01 -59.30 -0.99
CA ALA A 584 25.95 -60.18 -0.53
C ALA A 584 25.89 -61.45 -1.41
N VAL A 585 25.98 -62.63 -0.80
CA VAL A 585 25.78 -63.92 -1.50
C VAL A 585 24.30 -64.28 -1.59
N ASN A 586 23.87 -64.79 -2.74
CA ASN A 586 22.48 -65.21 -2.95
C ASN A 586 22.28 -66.74 -2.82
N GLY A 587 21.02 -67.18 -2.80
CA GLY A 587 20.68 -68.60 -2.62
C GLY A 587 21.26 -69.55 -3.68
N SER A 588 21.44 -69.09 -4.92
CA SER A 588 22.07 -69.91 -5.97
C SER A 588 23.53 -70.23 -5.68
N GLN A 589 24.26 -69.32 -5.02
CA GLN A 589 25.66 -69.53 -4.65
C GLN A 589 25.82 -70.56 -3.52
N LEU A 590 24.96 -70.51 -2.49
CA LEU A 590 24.94 -71.51 -1.42
C LEU A 590 24.58 -72.91 -1.96
N TYR A 591 23.62 -72.98 -2.89
CA TYR A 591 23.24 -74.25 -3.52
C TYR A 591 24.42 -74.93 -4.22
N GLN A 592 25.29 -74.19 -4.91
CA GLN A 592 26.46 -74.78 -5.58
C GLN A 592 27.48 -75.42 -4.62
N SER A 593 27.66 -74.88 -3.41
CA SER A 593 28.62 -75.39 -2.42
C SER A 593 28.27 -76.77 -1.83
N THR A 594 27.05 -77.28 -2.04
CA THR A 594 26.55 -78.51 -1.37
C THR A 594 26.69 -79.80 -2.19
N ARG A 595 27.26 -79.77 -3.40
CA ARG A 595 27.28 -80.93 -4.33
C ARG A 595 28.32 -82.03 -4.04
N GLY A 596 29.26 -81.83 -3.10
CA GLY A 596 30.45 -82.69 -2.94
C GLY A 596 30.33 -83.92 -2.02
N LEU A 597 29.35 -83.99 -1.11
CA LEU A 597 29.16 -85.10 -0.16
C LEU A 597 27.66 -85.29 0.11
N LYS A 598 27.07 -86.42 -0.32
CA LYS A 598 25.63 -86.71 -0.14
C LYS A 598 25.46 -87.90 0.80
N VAL A 599 25.04 -87.66 2.04
CA VAL A 599 24.64 -88.71 2.99
C VAL A 599 23.11 -88.75 3.05
N TYR A 600 22.51 -89.90 2.77
CA TYR A 600 21.05 -90.07 2.72
C TYR A 600 20.61 -91.05 3.82
N SER A 601 20.04 -90.55 4.92
CA SER A 601 19.45 -91.36 6.00
C SER A 601 17.93 -91.50 5.77
N HIS A 602 17.51 -92.52 5.02
CA HIS A 602 16.09 -92.79 4.80
C HIS A 602 15.39 -93.13 6.13
N GLY A 603 14.49 -92.27 6.61
CA GLY A 603 13.53 -92.59 7.69
C GLY A 603 14.08 -92.67 9.12
N MET A 604 15.33 -92.26 9.35
CA MET A 604 15.94 -92.13 10.68
C MET A 604 16.49 -90.71 10.81
N ASP A 605 16.40 -90.11 12.00
CA ASP A 605 17.06 -88.82 12.25
C ASP A 605 18.55 -88.93 11.92
N PHE A 606 19.08 -87.95 11.21
CA PHE A 606 20.51 -87.87 10.97
C PHE A 606 21.18 -87.56 12.31
N ILE A 607 21.91 -88.53 12.83
CA ILE A 607 22.72 -88.38 14.04
C ILE A 607 24.13 -88.05 13.56
N ASP A 608 24.71 -86.97 14.10
CA ASP A 608 26.04 -86.54 13.72
C ASP A 608 27.06 -87.69 13.91
N PRO A 609 27.97 -87.91 12.94
CA PRO A 609 29.07 -88.83 13.12
C PRO A 609 29.96 -88.39 14.28
N ARG A 610 30.47 -89.37 15.05
CA ARG A 610 31.26 -89.14 16.26
C ARG A 610 32.72 -89.47 15.99
N ILE A 611 33.58 -88.47 16.16
CA ILE A 611 35.04 -88.62 16.07
C ILE A 611 35.63 -88.35 17.44
N LYS A 612 36.25 -89.36 18.06
CA LYS A 612 37.04 -89.23 19.30
C LYS A 612 38.53 -89.38 19.05
N GLY A 613 38.91 -90.17 18.05
CA GLY A 613 40.30 -90.39 17.68
C GLY A 613 40.92 -89.25 16.89
N THR A 614 42.19 -88.96 17.14
CA THR A 614 42.99 -88.06 16.29
C THR A 614 43.24 -88.68 14.92
N ASN A 615 43.34 -87.86 13.87
CA ASN A 615 43.56 -88.28 12.47
C ASN A 615 42.54 -89.31 11.95
N SER A 616 41.26 -89.13 12.29
CA SER A 616 40.25 -90.17 12.07
C SER A 616 39.07 -89.66 11.25
N ILE A 617 38.35 -90.58 10.58
CA ILE A 617 37.29 -90.26 9.61
C ILE A 617 35.99 -90.95 10.03
N ALA A 618 34.90 -90.20 10.16
CA ALA A 618 33.56 -90.74 10.37
C ALA A 618 32.58 -90.16 9.34
N ILE A 619 32.02 -91.02 8.48
CA ILE A 619 31.12 -90.64 7.38
C ILE A 619 29.88 -91.54 7.43
N GLY A 620 28.71 -90.95 7.69
CA GLY A 620 27.43 -91.66 7.83
C GLY A 620 26.71 -91.29 9.14
N SER A 621 25.39 -91.46 9.18
CA SER A 621 24.61 -91.19 10.41
C SER A 621 25.09 -92.11 11.53
N ASN A 622 25.42 -91.54 12.68
CA ASN A 622 25.95 -92.23 13.86
C ASN A 622 27.26 -93.05 13.63
N ALA A 623 27.98 -92.83 12.52
CA ALA A 623 29.29 -93.44 12.31
C ALA A 623 30.25 -92.99 13.42
N ALA A 624 31.00 -93.92 14.01
CA ALA A 624 31.83 -93.67 15.18
C ALA A 624 33.28 -94.12 14.95
N SER A 625 34.19 -93.14 14.90
CA SER A 625 35.64 -93.36 14.88
C SER A 625 36.21 -93.04 16.26
N GLU A 626 36.42 -94.07 17.09
CA GLU A 626 36.68 -93.89 18.52
C GLU A 626 38.18 -93.85 18.90
N ASN A 627 39.09 -94.19 17.99
CA ASN A 627 40.52 -94.33 18.27
C ASN A 627 41.40 -93.69 17.19
N GLN A 628 42.70 -93.52 17.45
CA GLN A 628 43.61 -92.82 16.54
C GLN A 628 43.72 -93.54 15.18
N ASN A 629 43.76 -92.77 14.09
CA ASN A 629 43.82 -93.24 12.70
C ASN A 629 42.68 -94.20 12.30
N ALA A 630 41.57 -94.20 13.03
CA ALA A 630 40.43 -95.06 12.74
C ALA A 630 39.55 -94.49 11.61
N ILE A 631 38.90 -95.39 10.86
CA ILE A 631 37.99 -95.02 9.76
C ILE A 631 36.67 -95.75 9.94
N ALA A 632 35.57 -94.99 10.04
CA ALA A 632 34.21 -95.49 10.12
C ALA A 632 33.36 -94.92 8.97
N ILE A 633 33.01 -95.76 8.00
CA ILE A 633 32.26 -95.34 6.81
C ILE A 633 31.00 -96.20 6.68
N GLY A 634 29.83 -95.57 6.84
CA GLY A 634 28.50 -96.19 6.81
C GLY A 634 27.67 -95.86 8.07
N THR A 635 26.35 -95.94 7.95
CA THR A 635 25.43 -95.75 9.10
C THR A 635 25.75 -96.77 10.19
N ASP A 636 25.93 -96.29 11.43
CA ASP A 636 26.32 -97.12 12.59
C ASP A 636 27.63 -97.91 12.42
N ALA A 637 28.49 -97.55 11.45
CA ALA A 637 29.84 -98.12 11.35
C ALA A 637 30.68 -97.67 12.54
N LYS A 638 31.42 -98.58 13.18
CA LYS A 638 32.20 -98.30 14.38
C LYS A 638 33.61 -98.86 14.29
N ALA A 639 34.61 -98.00 14.34
CA ALA A 639 36.01 -98.40 14.49
C ALA A 639 36.49 -98.06 15.90
N SER A 640 36.62 -99.08 16.76
CA SER A 640 36.91 -98.92 18.19
C SER A 640 38.39 -99.08 18.56
N VAL A 641 39.20 -99.62 17.66
CA VAL A 641 40.64 -99.86 17.88
C VAL A 641 41.51 -98.95 17.03
N GLN A 642 42.76 -98.74 17.44
CA GLN A 642 43.72 -97.93 16.70
C GLN A 642 44.00 -98.52 15.30
N ASN A 643 44.03 -97.68 14.28
CA ASN A 643 44.15 -98.07 12.87
C ASN A 643 43.04 -99.03 12.37
N GLY A 644 41.95 -99.20 13.13
CA GLY A 644 40.82 -100.04 12.74
C GLY A 644 40.00 -99.40 11.63
N ILE A 645 39.52 -100.22 10.69
CA ILE A 645 38.73 -99.74 9.55
C ILE A 645 37.39 -100.48 9.54
N ALA A 646 36.29 -99.78 9.80
CA ALA A 646 34.94 -100.28 9.69
C ALA A 646 34.27 -99.77 8.41
N LEU A 647 34.06 -100.65 7.43
CA LEU A 647 33.46 -100.30 6.14
C LEU A 647 32.09 -100.95 5.95
N GLY A 648 31.09 -100.12 5.66
CA GLY A 648 29.70 -100.52 5.49
C GLY A 648 28.87 -100.30 6.75
N SER A 649 27.54 -100.23 6.56
CA SER A 649 26.62 -99.99 7.66
C SER A 649 26.74 -101.08 8.74
N ASN A 650 26.72 -100.70 10.01
CA ASN A 650 26.84 -101.61 11.16
C ASN A 650 28.16 -102.39 11.27
N SER A 651 29.17 -102.11 10.43
CA SER A 651 30.46 -102.79 10.55
C SER A 651 31.18 -102.36 11.82
N ILE A 652 31.80 -103.30 12.54
CA ILE A 652 32.53 -103.05 13.77
C ILE A 652 33.97 -103.57 13.61
N ALA A 653 34.94 -102.67 13.67
CA ALA A 653 36.36 -102.99 13.73
C ALA A 653 36.85 -102.87 15.18
N ASP A 654 36.87 -104.00 15.88
CA ASP A 654 37.17 -104.12 17.32
C ASP A 654 38.33 -105.06 17.63
N VAL A 655 39.00 -105.59 16.61
CA VAL A 655 40.17 -106.48 16.77
C VAL A 655 41.46 -105.66 16.64
N GLU A 656 42.24 -105.62 17.71
CA GLU A 656 43.52 -104.90 17.78
C GLU A 656 44.61 -105.53 16.88
N ALA A 657 45.73 -104.82 16.72
CA ALA A 657 46.92 -105.38 16.09
C ALA A 657 47.53 -106.52 16.93
N GLY A 658 48.19 -107.48 16.29
CA GLY A 658 48.97 -108.53 16.94
C GLY A 658 48.19 -109.76 17.38
N VAL A 659 46.93 -109.91 16.95
CA VAL A 659 46.12 -111.09 17.27
C VAL A 659 46.65 -112.32 16.53
N ALA A 660 46.78 -113.44 17.25
CA ALA A 660 47.30 -114.71 16.73
C ALA A 660 46.38 -115.37 15.70
N GLY A 661 46.92 -115.74 14.53
CA GLY A 661 46.20 -116.49 13.49
C GLY A 661 45.98 -117.97 13.83
N TYR A 662 44.92 -118.56 13.27
CA TYR A 662 44.52 -119.95 13.49
C TYR A 662 45.30 -120.93 12.59
N ASP A 663 45.99 -121.91 13.18
CA ASP A 663 46.67 -122.97 12.42
C ASP A 663 45.79 -124.23 12.33
N PRO A 664 45.35 -124.64 11.13
CA PRO A 664 44.46 -125.78 10.95
C PRO A 664 45.12 -127.13 11.24
N ILE A 665 46.46 -127.22 11.28
CA ILE A 665 47.19 -128.45 11.62
C ILE A 665 47.12 -128.70 13.13
N THR A 666 47.39 -127.67 13.93
CA THR A 666 47.39 -127.77 15.41
C THR A 666 46.02 -127.52 16.03
N LYS A 667 45.09 -126.93 15.27
CA LYS A 667 43.74 -126.53 15.69
C LYS A 667 43.71 -125.47 16.80
N GLU A 668 44.81 -124.74 16.97
CA GLU A 668 44.95 -123.65 17.95
C GLU A 668 45.47 -122.39 17.27
N ASN A 669 45.27 -121.22 17.91
CA ASN A 669 45.89 -119.99 17.46
C ASN A 669 47.38 -120.02 17.79
N VAL A 670 48.24 -119.86 16.78
CA VAL A 670 49.69 -119.97 16.94
C VAL A 670 50.36 -118.59 16.99
N ASN A 671 51.22 -118.39 17.98
CA ASN A 671 51.92 -117.11 18.17
C ASN A 671 53.20 -117.02 17.31
N ARG A 672 53.04 -117.05 15.98
CA ARG A 672 54.11 -117.10 14.98
C ARG A 672 54.94 -115.86 14.59
N GLN A 673 54.91 -114.67 15.19
CA GLN A 673 55.67 -113.43 14.86
C GLN A 673 55.81 -112.94 13.39
N ASP A 674 55.52 -113.75 12.37
CA ASP A 674 55.53 -113.39 10.95
C ASP A 674 54.21 -112.69 10.56
N PRO A 675 54.24 -111.54 9.85
CA PRO A 675 53.05 -110.82 9.39
C PRO A 675 52.00 -111.65 8.62
N ALA A 676 52.37 -112.79 8.02
CA ALA A 676 51.40 -113.70 7.41
C ALA A 676 50.45 -114.35 8.44
N TRP A 677 50.89 -114.46 9.69
CA TRP A 677 50.15 -115.11 10.77
C TRP A 677 49.65 -114.13 11.84
N HIS A 678 50.14 -112.88 11.85
CA HIS A 678 49.80 -111.83 12.82
C HIS A 678 49.57 -110.46 12.18
N SER A 679 48.45 -109.81 12.52
CA SER A 679 48.15 -108.47 12.00
C SER A 679 49.10 -107.41 12.59
N THR A 680 49.63 -106.51 11.76
CA THR A 680 50.45 -105.38 12.23
C THR A 680 49.63 -104.11 12.52
N LEU A 681 48.35 -104.10 12.14
CA LEU A 681 47.40 -102.99 12.33
C LEU A 681 46.05 -103.55 12.84
N GLY A 682 45.20 -102.66 13.36
CA GLY A 682 43.82 -103.01 13.72
C GLY A 682 43.04 -103.56 12.52
N ALA A 683 42.04 -104.39 12.79
CA ALA A 683 41.36 -105.11 11.73
C ALA A 683 40.59 -104.20 10.76
N LEU A 684 40.62 -104.59 9.48
CA LEU A 684 39.60 -104.21 8.52
C LEU A 684 38.37 -105.08 8.77
N SER A 685 37.27 -104.46 9.16
CA SER A 685 35.98 -105.12 9.33
C SER A 685 34.97 -104.61 8.33
N ILE A 686 34.36 -105.55 7.62
CA ILE A 686 33.23 -105.33 6.69
C ILE A 686 31.94 -105.92 7.24
N GLY A 687 31.90 -106.20 8.53
CA GLY A 687 30.79 -106.86 9.19
C GLY A 687 30.83 -106.60 10.68
N ARG A 688 30.03 -107.32 11.45
CA ARG A 688 30.17 -107.32 12.90
C ARG A 688 29.95 -108.72 13.42
N SER A 689 30.72 -109.10 14.44
CA SER A 689 30.37 -110.22 15.30
C SER A 689 29.85 -109.66 16.61
N GLN A 690 28.63 -110.03 17.00
CA GLN A 690 28.06 -109.63 18.27
C GLN A 690 27.70 -110.88 19.07
N LYS A 691 28.24 -110.98 20.28
CA LYS A 691 27.89 -112.04 21.23
C LYS A 691 26.64 -111.62 22.00
N ILE A 692 25.56 -112.39 21.87
CA ILE A 692 24.34 -112.24 22.69
C ILE A 692 24.14 -113.57 23.44
N GLY A 693 24.54 -113.60 24.71
CA GLY A 693 24.60 -114.85 25.48
C GLY A 693 25.65 -115.83 24.94
N ASN A 694 25.27 -117.11 24.78
CA ASN A 694 26.14 -118.16 24.24
C ASN A 694 26.05 -118.34 22.71
N ILE A 695 25.31 -117.46 22.01
CA ILE A 695 25.13 -117.53 20.54
C ILE A 695 25.81 -116.31 19.90
N GLU A 696 26.63 -116.57 18.90
CA GLU A 696 27.35 -115.53 18.14
C GLU A 696 26.56 -115.17 16.88
N TYR A 697 26.06 -113.92 16.81
CA TYR A 697 25.39 -113.37 15.62
C TYR A 697 26.40 -112.55 14.81
N GLY A 698 26.83 -113.10 13.68
CA GLY A 698 27.69 -112.40 12.72
C GLY A 698 26.87 -111.77 11.59
N GLN A 699 26.91 -110.45 11.42
CA GLN A 699 26.59 -109.83 10.13
C GLN A 699 27.85 -109.87 9.29
N THR A 700 27.92 -110.83 8.36
CA THR A 700 29.07 -110.99 7.47
C THR A 700 28.75 -110.42 6.09
N ARG A 701 29.80 -110.06 5.36
CA ARG A 701 29.72 -109.66 3.95
C ARG A 701 30.69 -110.49 3.13
N GLN A 702 30.32 -110.77 1.89
CA GLN A 702 31.24 -111.36 0.92
C GLN A 702 32.20 -110.29 0.41
N ILE A 703 33.49 -110.62 0.33
CA ILE A 703 34.46 -109.83 -0.43
C ILE A 703 34.47 -110.40 -1.84
N VAL A 704 33.89 -109.66 -2.79
CA VAL A 704 33.83 -110.06 -4.20
C VAL A 704 34.93 -109.35 -5.00
N GLY A 705 35.38 -109.98 -6.09
CA GLY A 705 36.43 -109.42 -6.96
C GLY A 705 37.87 -109.60 -6.43
N VAL A 706 38.09 -110.53 -5.50
CA VAL A 706 39.43 -110.84 -4.96
C VAL A 706 40.23 -111.66 -6.00
N ALA A 707 41.29 -111.07 -6.54
CA ALA A 707 42.26 -111.77 -7.39
C ALA A 707 43.01 -112.86 -6.59
N ALA A 708 43.61 -113.83 -7.28
CA ALA A 708 44.38 -114.88 -6.60
C ALA A 708 45.55 -114.25 -5.82
N GLY A 709 45.68 -114.60 -4.55
CA GLY A 709 46.75 -114.14 -3.69
C GLY A 709 48.11 -114.59 -4.21
N THR A 710 49.08 -113.70 -4.17
CA THR A 710 50.47 -113.93 -4.59
C THR A 710 51.45 -113.97 -3.42
N LYS A 711 51.07 -113.37 -2.29
CA LYS A 711 51.81 -113.36 -1.03
C LYS A 711 51.00 -114.06 0.06
N ASP A 712 51.69 -114.50 1.10
CA ASP A 712 51.07 -115.23 2.22
C ASP A 712 50.04 -114.39 3.00
N THR A 713 50.10 -113.06 2.91
CA THR A 713 49.13 -112.12 3.53
C THR A 713 47.92 -111.81 2.66
N ASP A 714 47.90 -112.27 1.41
CA ASP A 714 46.79 -111.99 0.50
C ASP A 714 45.59 -112.89 0.83
N ALA A 715 44.38 -112.38 0.65
CA ALA A 715 43.19 -113.21 0.79
C ALA A 715 43.15 -114.30 -0.30
N VAL A 716 43.01 -115.56 0.11
CA VAL A 716 42.85 -116.70 -0.81
C VAL A 716 41.47 -116.64 -1.46
N ASN A 717 41.42 -116.67 -2.78
CA ASN A 717 40.14 -116.72 -3.51
C ASN A 717 39.69 -118.16 -3.78
N VAL A 718 38.42 -118.32 -4.18
CA VAL A 718 37.82 -119.65 -4.43
C VAL A 718 38.54 -120.43 -5.54
N ALA A 719 39.18 -119.75 -6.50
CA ALA A 719 39.94 -120.41 -7.55
C ALA A 719 41.20 -121.10 -7.02
N GLN A 720 41.92 -120.46 -6.10
CA GLN A 720 43.09 -121.06 -5.44
C GLN A 720 42.70 -122.26 -4.57
N LEU A 721 41.56 -122.22 -3.89
CA LEU A 721 41.07 -123.36 -3.12
C LEU A 721 40.66 -124.54 -4.01
N LYS A 722 40.04 -124.28 -5.16
CA LYS A 722 39.73 -125.33 -6.15
C LYS A 722 40.98 -125.96 -6.74
N ALA A 723 42.00 -125.16 -7.06
CA ALA A 723 43.28 -125.69 -7.56
C ALA A 723 43.96 -126.62 -6.54
N LEU A 724 43.84 -126.33 -5.24
CA LEU A 724 44.32 -127.23 -4.18
C LEU A 724 43.53 -128.56 -4.14
N GLN A 725 42.22 -128.52 -4.37
CA GLN A 725 41.36 -129.71 -4.38
C GLN A 725 41.74 -130.71 -5.48
N ASP A 726 42.10 -130.23 -6.67
CA ASP A 726 42.46 -131.08 -7.81
C ASP A 726 43.83 -131.77 -7.66
N ALA A 727 44.75 -131.22 -6.85
CA ALA A 727 46.11 -131.75 -6.70
C ALA A 727 46.23 -133.02 -5.83
N ILE A 728 45.15 -133.47 -5.17
CA ILE A 728 45.21 -134.49 -4.10
C ILE A 728 44.83 -135.93 -4.58
N TYR A 729 44.48 -136.16 -5.87
CA TYR A 729 44.07 -137.50 -6.40
C TYR A 729 44.80 -137.95 -7.71
N PRO A 730 45.73 -138.94 -7.72
CA PRO A 730 46.38 -139.41 -8.97
C PRO A 730 45.80 -140.71 -9.61
N ASN A 731 45.65 -140.74 -10.95
CA ASN A 731 45.25 -141.89 -11.80
C ASN A 731 46.46 -142.52 -12.54
N TRP A 732 46.45 -143.83 -12.85
CA TRP A 732 47.44 -144.51 -13.72
C TRP A 732 46.81 -145.55 -14.68
N GLU A 733 47.49 -145.93 -15.79
CA GLU A 733 46.96 -146.81 -16.87
C GLU A 733 47.58 -148.22 -16.92
N LEU A 734 46.78 -149.27 -17.24
CA LEU A 734 47.23 -150.63 -17.56
C LEU A 734 47.01 -150.97 -19.05
N SER A 735 47.96 -151.67 -19.68
CA SER A 735 47.77 -152.33 -21.00
C SER A 735 48.51 -153.67 -21.07
N VAL A 736 48.09 -154.59 -21.95
CA VAL A 736 48.76 -155.88 -22.20
C VAL A 736 49.25 -155.91 -23.66
N ASP A 737 50.54 -156.23 -23.87
CA ASP A 737 51.24 -156.17 -25.17
C ASP A 737 51.02 -154.85 -25.95
N GLY A 738 50.92 -153.75 -25.22
CA GLY A 738 50.76 -152.40 -25.77
C GLY A 738 49.39 -152.09 -26.38
N LYS A 739 48.37 -152.95 -26.18
CA LYS A 739 47.00 -152.75 -26.69
C LYS A 739 45.98 -152.76 -25.53
N ASN A 740 44.81 -152.15 -25.77
CA ASN A 740 43.69 -151.99 -24.82
C ASN A 740 44.08 -151.31 -23.48
N LYS A 741 44.45 -150.02 -23.55
CA LYS A 741 44.76 -149.21 -22.37
C LYS A 741 43.50 -148.83 -21.58
N THR A 742 43.54 -149.00 -20.26
CA THR A 742 42.48 -148.59 -19.34
C THR A 742 43.05 -147.96 -18.08
N ASN A 743 42.43 -146.86 -17.63
CA ASN A 743 42.78 -146.20 -16.36
C ASN A 743 42.29 -147.03 -15.17
N VAL A 744 43.18 -147.27 -14.22
CA VAL A 744 42.91 -147.95 -12.97
C VAL A 744 42.90 -146.91 -11.85
N ASN A 745 41.75 -146.72 -11.22
CA ASN A 745 41.56 -145.82 -10.09
C ASN A 745 40.50 -146.38 -9.13
N ALA A 746 40.15 -145.62 -8.08
CA ALA A 746 39.22 -146.07 -7.04
C ALA A 746 37.84 -146.49 -7.58
N ASP A 747 37.41 -145.91 -8.71
CA ASP A 747 36.11 -146.20 -9.31
C ASP A 747 36.16 -147.32 -10.36
N ASN A 748 37.35 -147.74 -10.80
CA ASN A 748 37.51 -148.78 -11.83
C ASN A 748 38.76 -149.67 -11.59
N PRO A 749 38.65 -150.71 -10.73
CA PRO A 749 39.79 -151.57 -10.35
C PRO A 749 40.08 -152.69 -11.37
N MET A 750 41.32 -153.18 -11.39
CA MET A 750 41.83 -154.19 -12.31
C MET A 750 41.71 -155.63 -11.75
N ASP A 751 41.17 -156.55 -12.56
CA ASP A 751 41.04 -157.99 -12.24
C ASP A 751 41.79 -158.86 -13.28
N LEU A 752 42.41 -159.97 -12.84
CA LEU A 752 43.28 -160.82 -13.66
C LEU A 752 42.79 -162.28 -13.64
N ALA A 753 42.48 -162.86 -14.80
CA ALA A 753 41.91 -164.21 -14.93
C ALA A 753 42.72 -165.13 -15.87
N ALA A 754 42.76 -166.44 -15.59
CA ALA A 754 43.37 -167.45 -16.47
C ALA A 754 42.38 -167.90 -17.55
N GLY A 755 42.78 -167.83 -18.82
CA GLY A 755 41.94 -168.23 -19.96
C GLY A 755 41.89 -169.75 -20.25
N SER A 756 42.67 -170.56 -19.54
CA SER A 756 42.67 -172.03 -19.71
C SER A 756 42.98 -172.75 -18.40
N ALA A 757 42.57 -174.02 -18.29
CA ALA A 757 42.82 -174.85 -17.12
C ALA A 757 44.30 -175.22 -16.91
N ASN A 758 45.16 -174.95 -17.90
CA ASN A 758 46.60 -175.24 -17.82
C ASN A 758 47.36 -174.23 -16.95
N LEU A 759 46.75 -173.10 -16.59
CA LEU A 759 47.34 -172.05 -15.74
C LEU A 759 46.37 -171.64 -14.64
N THR A 760 46.83 -171.54 -13.39
CA THR A 760 46.02 -171.12 -12.24
C THR A 760 46.57 -169.82 -11.67
N LEU A 761 45.70 -168.81 -11.48
CA LEU A 761 46.05 -167.54 -10.80
C LEU A 761 45.50 -167.51 -9.38
N THR A 762 46.34 -167.08 -8.43
CA THR A 762 45.92 -166.80 -7.04
C THR A 762 46.47 -165.45 -6.55
N LYS A 763 45.64 -164.67 -5.84
CA LYS A 763 46.02 -163.39 -5.19
C LYS A 763 46.08 -163.56 -3.68
N GLY A 764 47.14 -163.07 -3.04
CA GLY A 764 47.28 -163.06 -1.59
C GLY A 764 46.39 -162.00 -0.92
N GLU A 765 45.69 -162.36 0.16
CA GLU A 765 44.68 -161.50 0.81
C GLU A 765 45.23 -160.22 1.47
N LYS A 766 46.55 -160.14 1.77
CA LYS A 766 47.12 -159.03 2.57
C LYS A 766 48.31 -158.31 1.94
N ASP A 767 48.93 -158.87 0.90
CA ASP A 767 50.20 -158.36 0.36
C ASP A 767 50.15 -157.95 -1.11
N ASN A 768 48.95 -157.99 -1.72
CA ASN A 768 48.68 -157.61 -3.10
C ASN A 768 49.44 -158.36 -4.19
N LYS A 769 50.13 -159.46 -3.89
CA LYS A 769 50.84 -160.28 -4.89
C LYS A 769 49.88 -161.21 -5.65
N VAL A 770 50.10 -161.36 -6.96
CA VAL A 770 49.39 -162.30 -7.85
C VAL A 770 50.39 -163.32 -8.39
N LYS A 771 50.10 -164.61 -8.23
CA LYS A 771 50.98 -165.71 -8.66
C LYS A 771 50.34 -166.52 -9.80
N PHE A 772 51.15 -166.93 -10.78
CA PHE A 772 50.76 -167.75 -11.93
C PHE A 772 51.48 -169.10 -11.82
N ASP A 773 50.73 -170.19 -11.64
CA ASP A 773 51.29 -171.56 -11.57
C ASP A 773 50.75 -172.43 -12.72
N LEU A 774 51.58 -173.32 -13.27
CA LEU A 774 51.16 -174.30 -14.27
C LEU A 774 50.41 -175.45 -13.59
N ALA A 775 49.31 -175.92 -14.21
CA ALA A 775 48.57 -177.06 -13.69
C ALA A 775 49.42 -178.35 -13.72
N ARG A 776 49.24 -179.21 -12.71
CA ARG A 776 50.03 -180.46 -12.55
C ARG A 776 49.85 -181.46 -13.70
N SER A 777 48.70 -181.44 -14.36
CA SER A 777 48.46 -182.17 -15.61
C SER A 777 48.13 -181.14 -16.68
N VAL A 778 48.83 -181.19 -17.81
CA VAL A 778 48.62 -180.25 -18.91
C VAL A 778 47.92 -180.99 -20.04
N THR A 779 46.73 -180.52 -20.40
CA THR A 779 46.03 -181.01 -21.61
C THR A 779 46.48 -180.14 -22.77
N VAL A 780 47.14 -180.77 -23.74
CA VAL A 780 47.63 -180.12 -24.94
C VAL A 780 47.20 -180.93 -26.14
N ASP A 781 46.69 -180.25 -27.17
CA ASP A 781 46.17 -180.93 -28.37
C ASP A 781 47.28 -181.61 -29.18
N LYS A 782 48.52 -181.13 -29.07
CA LYS A 782 49.68 -181.65 -29.76
C LYS A 782 50.94 -181.37 -28.97
N ILE A 783 51.78 -182.38 -28.80
CA ILE A 783 53.16 -182.20 -28.38
C ILE A 783 54.05 -182.51 -29.57
N GLN A 784 54.70 -181.49 -30.12
CA GLN A 784 55.70 -181.64 -31.18
C GLN A 784 57.10 -181.39 -30.62
N THR A 785 57.89 -182.45 -30.52
CA THR A 785 59.29 -182.40 -30.10
C THR A 785 60.18 -182.76 -31.29
N GLY A 786 60.59 -181.72 -32.02
CA GLY A 786 61.28 -181.88 -33.29
C GLY A 786 60.38 -182.58 -34.32
N ASN A 787 60.86 -183.71 -34.84
CA ASN A 787 60.16 -184.46 -35.90
C ASN A 787 59.26 -185.58 -35.34
N ASN A 788 59.11 -185.66 -34.02
CA ASN A 788 58.23 -186.61 -33.35
C ASN A 788 56.92 -185.92 -33.00
N ILE A 789 55.82 -186.63 -33.25
CA ILE A 789 54.47 -186.15 -32.96
C ILE A 789 53.82 -187.17 -32.03
N LEU A 790 53.45 -186.69 -30.84
CA LEU A 790 52.48 -187.36 -29.98
C LEU A 790 51.19 -186.56 -30.05
N ASP A 791 50.20 -187.15 -30.72
CA ASP A 791 48.86 -186.60 -30.81
C ASP A 791 47.84 -187.70 -30.50
N ALA A 792 46.55 -187.36 -30.63
CA ALA A 792 45.46 -188.28 -30.36
C ALA A 792 45.48 -189.55 -31.23
N THR A 793 46.19 -189.56 -32.37
CA THR A 793 46.25 -190.69 -33.31
C THR A 793 47.35 -191.70 -32.98
N GLY A 794 48.26 -191.34 -32.07
CA GLY A 794 49.34 -192.19 -31.59
C GLY A 794 50.70 -191.52 -31.74
N LEU A 795 51.76 -192.34 -31.62
CA LEU A 795 53.14 -191.87 -31.71
C LEU A 795 53.66 -192.08 -33.13
N VAL A 796 53.90 -190.97 -33.83
CA VAL A 796 54.56 -190.96 -35.14
C VAL A 796 55.98 -190.45 -34.96
N ILE A 797 56.96 -191.36 -35.07
CA ILE A 797 58.38 -191.05 -35.08
C ILE A 797 58.82 -190.82 -36.53
N GLY A 798 59.30 -189.63 -36.87
CA GLY A 798 59.74 -189.29 -38.22
C GLY A 798 60.86 -190.22 -38.71
N ASN A 799 60.61 -190.94 -39.81
CA ASN A 799 61.47 -191.99 -40.39
C ASN A 799 61.70 -193.25 -39.52
N GLY A 800 60.86 -193.47 -38.50
CA GLY A 800 60.90 -194.63 -37.61
C GLY A 800 59.55 -195.38 -37.50
N PRO A 801 59.44 -196.36 -36.58
CA PRO A 801 58.19 -197.09 -36.35
C PRO A 801 57.07 -196.14 -35.94
N LYS A 802 55.87 -196.39 -36.44
CA LYS A 802 54.66 -195.70 -36.03
C LYS A 802 53.84 -196.62 -35.15
N ILE A 803 53.52 -196.15 -33.95
CA ILE A 803 52.57 -196.80 -33.05
C ILE A 803 51.30 -195.99 -33.14
N THR A 804 50.46 -196.36 -34.09
CA THR A 804 49.15 -195.72 -34.28
C THR A 804 48.08 -196.57 -33.63
N THR A 805 46.90 -195.98 -33.41
CA THR A 805 45.71 -196.72 -33.00
C THR A 805 45.33 -197.84 -33.99
N SER A 806 45.81 -197.78 -35.23
CA SER A 806 45.58 -198.79 -36.28
C SER A 806 46.56 -199.97 -36.24
N GLY A 807 47.55 -199.94 -35.34
CA GLY A 807 48.57 -200.96 -35.21
C GLY A 807 49.99 -200.41 -35.38
N ILE A 808 50.95 -201.33 -35.34
CA ILE A 808 52.38 -201.03 -35.43
C ILE A 808 52.82 -201.15 -36.89
N ASP A 809 53.12 -200.02 -37.51
CA ASP A 809 53.81 -199.95 -38.79
C ASP A 809 55.31 -199.76 -38.50
N ALA A 810 56.07 -200.84 -38.62
CA ALA A 810 57.50 -200.83 -38.37
C ALA A 810 58.30 -200.08 -39.45
N GLY A 811 57.68 -199.66 -40.57
CA GLY A 811 58.34 -198.88 -41.62
C GLY A 811 59.60 -199.55 -42.17
N GLY A 812 59.64 -200.89 -42.18
CA GLY A 812 60.81 -201.67 -42.60
C GLY A 812 61.96 -201.80 -41.59
N LYS A 813 61.86 -201.24 -40.37
CA LYS A 813 62.83 -201.48 -39.27
C LYS A 813 62.51 -202.79 -38.56
N LYS A 814 63.53 -203.45 -37.98
CA LYS A 814 63.29 -204.58 -37.07
C LYS A 814 62.46 -204.07 -35.90
N ILE A 815 61.39 -204.80 -35.60
CA ILE A 815 60.61 -204.61 -34.38
C ILE A 815 61.49 -204.93 -33.18
#